data_AF-A0AAD5GUT2-F1
#
_entry.id   AF-A0AAD5GUT2-F1
#
_cell.length_a   1.000
_cell.length_b   1.000
_cell.length_c   1.000
_cell.angle_alpha   90.00
_cell.angle_beta   90.00
_cell.angle_gamma   90.00
#
_symmetry.space_group_name_H-M   'P 1'
#
loop_
_entity.id
_entity.type
_entity.pdbx_description
1 polymer ?
#
loop_
_entity_poly.entity_id
_entity_poly.type
_entity_poly.pdbx_seq_one_letter_code
_entity_poly.pdbx_strand_id
1 'polypeptide(L)'
;MVARKFIVHHQDSNFDVDYDTEDGFDVFKFQLFSLTAVPPDDQKIFGVEDNRTVTHDSDLIEISDKLRLVSVNDQNPEFDSGILKSDEELARMLQEEEDALMLQQFAVSEDSGQFEQRVRPYIDQILLYEDSHRQEAARKTVPVEKLEEKALVALAKDGNLNPSKTEVDHAFLLQLLFWFKQTFKWVNSPPCEGCGNETAIQGMGVANSSELAYGASRVEVYRWMHLDPCEGIYDTPLLYEKGWNKKLSYAIALAKDGVYDVTKRYTRKWHEVLSRRTLTTESSAANVLANLTRELRRNLTSVISELEERDRNEAIELEKSQHSQENDSLSLPGRLSGDKEWRTLRSEIGSDSLSSSSCPVRVCTDEHVSRIYDAFSPLISHLAEFSSKNKALEALQFIRTVLADLKKSPFKARRVVIDSNKILDLLPSFNPMLDALSLKSKVETNGKVEICLDGDNPVKASVALPVVFHALDDVIYHIKLSDNFNKSNLSWPLLKLNRICCGSVLASGEELPFGIATSAFDGTRMSKWEEPNGAKGCWLIYKAMGTHVYELCSYELMSANDAPERDPKDWVVEGSDDGGSSWRVLDEQTCQTFDNRFQRKAYKVKLQGFLANVFRFRFLAVNGGQAASRFQIGSIDLYASSNVNQKPV
;
A
#
# COMPACT_ATOMS: atom_id res chain seq x y z
N MET A 1 -15.34 10.48 27.08
CA MET A 1 -15.77 10.86 25.71
C MET A 1 -15.46 12.32 25.49
N VAL A 2 -14.25 12.62 25.01
CA VAL A 2 -13.93 13.95 24.49
C VAL A 2 -14.27 13.89 23.01
N ALA A 3 -15.50 14.27 22.67
CA ALA A 3 -15.90 14.40 21.27
C ALA A 3 -15.23 15.64 20.67
N ARG A 4 -14.34 15.45 19.71
CA ARG A 4 -13.70 16.51 18.94
C ARG A 4 -14.42 16.71 17.61
N LYS A 5 -14.37 17.94 17.10
CA LYS A 5 -14.93 18.29 15.79
C LYS A 5 -13.80 18.65 14.85
N PHE A 6 -13.62 17.85 13.82
CA PHE A 6 -12.67 18.14 12.75
C PHE A 6 -13.37 18.68 11.51
N ILE A 7 -12.73 19.61 10.81
CA ILE A 7 -13.10 20.05 9.46
C ILE A 7 -12.06 19.43 8.52
N VAL A 8 -12.45 18.40 7.77
CA VAL A 8 -11.56 17.70 6.85
C VAL A 8 -11.74 18.23 5.43
N HIS A 9 -10.67 18.78 4.87
CA HIS A 9 -10.56 19.28 3.52
C HIS A 9 -10.12 18.15 2.57
N HIS A 10 -10.90 17.83 1.55
CA HIS A 10 -10.51 16.90 0.49
C HIS A 10 -10.97 17.44 -0.86
N GLN A 11 -10.02 17.53 -1.81
CA GLN A 11 -10.22 18.22 -3.09
C GLN A 11 -10.78 19.64 -2.86
N ASP A 12 -11.92 19.98 -3.50
CA ASP A 12 -12.58 21.29 -3.38
C ASP A 12 -13.70 21.30 -2.32
N SER A 13 -13.73 20.32 -1.40
CA SER A 13 -14.81 20.13 -0.42
C SER A 13 -14.32 20.05 1.02
N ASN A 14 -15.17 20.53 1.94
CA ASN A 14 -14.93 20.49 3.38
C ASN A 14 -15.98 19.59 4.05
N PHE A 15 -15.56 18.76 4.99
CA PHE A 15 -16.41 17.81 5.70
C PHE A 15 -16.29 18.04 7.21
N ASP A 16 -17.41 18.26 7.89
CA ASP A 16 -17.45 18.33 9.36
C ASP A 16 -17.51 16.91 9.93
N VAL A 17 -16.59 16.59 10.84
CA VAL A 17 -16.30 15.24 11.31
C VAL A 17 -16.24 15.24 12.84
N ASP A 18 -17.34 14.82 13.48
CA ASP A 18 -17.34 14.58 14.93
C ASP A 18 -16.66 13.23 15.22
N TYR A 19 -15.54 13.24 15.95
CA TYR A 19 -14.73 12.07 16.31
C TYR A 19 -14.61 11.93 17.83
N ASP A 20 -14.68 10.69 18.34
CA ASP A 20 -14.47 10.39 19.76
C ASP A 20 -13.08 9.80 19.96
N THR A 21 -12.31 10.38 20.86
CA THR A 21 -10.90 10.02 21.06
C THR A 21 -10.67 8.57 21.50
N GLU A 22 -11.72 7.91 22.02
CA GLU A 22 -11.69 6.50 22.47
C GLU A 22 -11.85 5.47 21.34
N ASP A 23 -12.21 5.88 20.11
CA ASP A 23 -12.53 4.93 19.03
C ASP A 23 -11.31 4.35 18.30
N GLY A 24 -10.14 4.96 18.48
CA GLY A 24 -8.95 4.65 17.71
C GLY A 24 -8.97 5.19 16.27
N PHE A 25 -7.78 5.35 15.72
CA PHE A 25 -7.56 6.01 14.43
C PHE A 25 -8.17 5.27 13.22
N ASP A 26 -8.35 3.95 13.30
CA ASP A 26 -9.02 3.17 12.23
C ASP A 26 -10.46 3.62 12.02
N VAL A 27 -11.19 3.83 13.12
CA VAL A 27 -12.59 4.27 13.07
C VAL A 27 -12.68 5.66 12.44
N PHE A 28 -11.71 6.52 12.71
CA PHE A 28 -11.58 7.82 12.06
C PHE A 28 -11.36 7.70 10.54
N LYS A 29 -10.49 6.78 10.09
CA LYS A 29 -10.30 6.52 8.66
C LYS A 29 -11.57 6.00 7.99
N PHE A 30 -12.31 5.09 8.62
CA PHE A 30 -13.59 4.63 8.08
C PHE A 30 -14.64 5.74 8.02
N GLN A 31 -14.65 6.64 9.01
CA GLN A 31 -15.48 7.85 8.98
C GLN A 31 -15.14 8.72 7.77
N LEU A 32 -13.86 8.97 7.49
CA LEU A 32 -13.46 9.72 6.30
C LEU A 32 -13.75 8.97 5.00
N PHE A 33 -13.63 7.65 4.97
CA PHE A 33 -13.95 6.84 3.79
C PHE A 33 -15.41 7.03 3.39
N SER A 34 -16.32 7.01 4.36
CA SER A 34 -17.74 7.26 4.09
C SER A 34 -18.00 8.63 3.45
N LEU A 35 -17.23 9.65 3.84
CA LEU A 35 -17.40 11.05 3.45
C LEU A 35 -16.74 11.36 2.11
N THR A 36 -15.57 10.78 1.88
CA THR A 36 -14.71 11.13 0.74
C THR A 36 -14.63 10.03 -0.32
N ALA A 37 -15.07 8.82 0.01
CA ALA A 37 -14.90 7.60 -0.79
C ALA A 37 -13.44 7.19 -1.04
N VAL A 38 -12.47 7.80 -0.36
CA VAL A 38 -11.06 7.39 -0.37
C VAL A 38 -10.87 6.21 0.60
N PRO A 39 -10.50 5.00 0.14
CA PRO A 39 -10.36 3.83 1.00
C PRO A 39 -9.46 4.10 2.22
N PRO A 40 -9.74 3.53 3.42
CA PRO A 40 -8.95 3.78 4.63
C PRO A 40 -7.43 3.64 4.44
N ASP A 41 -7.01 2.67 3.64
CA ASP A 41 -5.61 2.42 3.34
C ASP A 41 -5.01 3.52 2.44
N ASP A 42 -5.81 4.12 1.56
CA ASP A 42 -5.47 5.20 0.63
C ASP A 42 -5.51 6.60 1.25
N GLN A 43 -5.82 6.71 2.55
CA GLN A 43 -5.97 7.99 3.23
C GLN A 43 -4.67 8.50 3.84
N LYS A 44 -4.11 9.58 3.29
CA LYS A 44 -3.10 10.42 3.97
C LYS A 44 -3.76 11.65 4.56
N ILE A 45 -3.79 11.73 5.88
CA ILE A 45 -4.44 12.81 6.62
C ILE A 45 -3.37 13.71 7.22
N PHE A 46 -3.48 15.01 7.00
CA PHE A 46 -2.57 16.03 7.51
C PHE A 46 -3.36 17.04 8.33
N GLY A 47 -2.82 17.60 9.41
CA GLY A 47 -3.40 18.83 9.96
C GLY A 47 -3.16 20.01 9.01
N VAL A 48 -4.16 20.85 8.79
CA VAL A 48 -4.06 22.01 7.88
C VAL A 48 -3.11 23.07 8.45
N GLU A 49 -3.04 23.16 9.78
CA GLU A 49 -2.28 24.19 10.48
C GLU A 49 -0.84 23.75 10.80
N ASP A 50 -0.59 22.45 10.98
CA ASP A 50 0.72 21.88 11.34
C ASP A 50 1.35 21.03 10.23
N ASN A 51 0.61 20.69 9.18
CA ASN A 51 0.98 19.78 8.09
C ASN A 51 1.52 18.43 8.60
N ARG A 52 1.20 18.07 9.85
CA ARG A 52 1.66 16.85 10.52
C ARG A 52 0.78 15.70 10.04
N THR A 53 1.41 14.62 9.61
CA THR A 53 0.67 13.40 9.24
C THR A 53 0.02 12.82 10.49
N VAL A 54 -1.30 12.64 10.43
CA VAL A 54 -2.04 11.94 11.47
C VAL A 54 -1.83 10.44 11.25
N THR A 55 -1.31 9.76 12.28
CA THR A 55 -0.98 8.33 12.29
C THR A 55 -1.61 7.66 13.52
N HIS A 56 -1.54 6.33 13.61
CA HIS A 56 -2.08 5.56 14.74
C HIS A 56 -1.56 6.02 16.11
N ASP A 57 -0.30 6.44 16.17
CA ASP A 57 0.37 6.87 17.41
C ASP A 57 0.22 8.38 17.68
N SER A 58 -0.53 9.10 16.83
CA SER A 58 -0.75 10.53 17.01
C SER A 58 -1.77 10.76 18.12
N ASP A 59 -1.44 11.58 19.11
CA ASP A 59 -2.40 11.98 20.14
C ASP A 59 -3.49 12.85 19.51
N LEU A 60 -4.64 12.23 19.21
CA LEU A 60 -5.79 12.86 18.58
C LEU A 60 -6.39 14.00 19.43
N ILE A 61 -5.94 14.18 20.68
CA ILE A 61 -6.29 15.31 21.55
C ILE A 61 -5.49 16.57 21.18
N GLU A 62 -4.28 16.44 20.61
CA GLU A 62 -3.39 17.58 20.30
C GLU A 62 -3.46 18.06 18.83
N ILE A 63 -4.16 17.33 17.96
CA ILE A 63 -4.19 17.62 16.52
C ILE A 63 -5.09 18.82 16.22
N SER A 64 -4.76 19.62 15.19
CA SER A 64 -5.61 20.73 14.74
C SER A 64 -7.02 20.26 14.36
N ASP A 65 -8.03 21.06 14.71
CA ASP A 65 -9.43 20.83 14.32
C ASP A 65 -9.62 20.92 12.80
N LYS A 66 -8.64 21.40 12.02
CA LYS A 66 -8.70 21.40 10.55
C LYS A 66 -7.73 20.39 10.00
N LEU A 67 -8.23 19.45 9.20
CA LEU A 67 -7.46 18.38 8.59
C LEU A 67 -7.56 18.44 7.07
N ARG A 68 -6.59 17.89 6.36
CA ARG A 68 -6.55 17.74 4.91
C ARG A 68 -6.36 16.27 4.59
N LEU A 69 -7.27 15.70 3.82
CA LEU A 69 -7.16 14.35 3.30
C LEU A 69 -6.63 14.39 1.86
N VAL A 70 -5.59 13.58 1.60
CA VAL A 70 -5.02 13.38 0.26
C VAL A 70 -5.08 11.88 -0.06
N SER A 71 -5.59 11.52 -1.24
CA SER A 71 -5.55 10.15 -1.74
C SER A 71 -4.14 9.84 -2.23
N VAL A 72 -3.59 8.69 -1.88
CA VAL A 72 -2.21 8.33 -2.27
C VAL A 72 -2.06 8.12 -3.78
N ASN A 73 -3.15 7.89 -4.50
CA ASN A 73 -3.13 7.75 -5.97
C ASN A 73 -2.67 9.02 -6.73
N ASP A 74 -2.56 10.18 -6.06
CA ASP A 74 -2.14 11.43 -6.72
C ASP A 74 -0.62 11.73 -6.67
N GLN A 75 0.22 11.00 -5.92
CA GLN A 75 1.70 11.17 -5.97
C GLN A 75 2.50 9.88 -5.64
N ASN A 76 3.51 9.62 -6.49
CA ASN A 76 4.54 8.56 -6.44
C ASN A 76 5.40 8.52 -5.15
N PRO A 77 6.17 7.44 -4.89
CA PRO A 77 6.21 6.75 -3.59
C PRO A 77 7.44 7.08 -2.74
N GLU A 78 7.30 6.91 -1.42
CA GLU A 78 8.37 6.43 -0.53
C GLU A 78 7.78 5.88 0.79
N PHE A 79 8.54 4.96 1.39
CA PHE A 79 8.12 3.75 2.11
C PHE A 79 7.67 3.89 3.58
N ASP A 80 6.98 2.83 4.00
CA ASP A 80 6.25 2.51 5.22
C ASP A 80 7.11 1.83 6.32
N SER A 81 6.63 1.80 7.57
CA SER A 81 6.44 0.54 8.34
C SER A 81 5.94 0.78 9.78
N GLY A 82 4.92 0.02 10.19
CA GLY A 82 4.56 -0.15 11.61
C GLY A 82 3.24 -0.88 11.87
N ILE A 83 3.27 -2.22 11.85
CA ILE A 83 2.14 -3.14 12.14
C ILE A 83 1.93 -3.28 13.65
N LEU A 84 0.68 -3.25 14.13
CA LEU A 84 0.30 -3.74 15.47
C LEU A 84 -0.78 -4.84 15.41
N LYS A 85 -0.61 -5.80 16.33
CA LYS A 85 -1.22 -7.13 16.44
C LYS A 85 -2.48 -7.12 17.32
N SER A 86 -3.27 -8.20 17.28
CA SER A 86 -4.58 -8.34 17.93
C SER A 86 -4.56 -8.71 19.43
N ASP A 87 -5.66 -8.38 20.11
CA ASP A 87 -5.90 -8.41 21.58
C ASP A 87 -5.69 -9.75 22.31
N GLU A 88 -5.73 -10.89 21.63
CA GLU A 88 -5.47 -12.20 22.26
C GLU A 88 -3.96 -12.44 22.44
N GLU A 89 -3.15 -11.87 21.53
CA GLU A 89 -1.71 -11.77 21.66
C GLU A 89 -1.36 -10.67 22.68
N LEU A 90 -2.11 -9.57 22.74
CA LEU A 90 -1.97 -8.51 23.77
C LEU A 90 -2.26 -9.04 25.18
N ALA A 91 -3.30 -9.85 25.37
CA ALA A 91 -3.61 -10.46 26.67
C ALA A 91 -2.55 -11.47 27.09
N ARG A 92 -2.02 -12.26 26.15
CA ARG A 92 -0.89 -13.15 26.41
C ARG A 92 0.40 -12.36 26.70
N MET A 93 0.62 -11.24 26.01
CA MET A 93 1.73 -10.33 26.24
C MET A 93 1.62 -9.60 27.57
N LEU A 94 0.44 -9.14 27.99
CA LEU A 94 0.22 -8.53 29.30
C LEU A 94 0.41 -9.54 30.43
N GLN A 95 -0.02 -10.79 30.23
CA GLN A 95 0.24 -11.89 31.17
C GLN A 95 1.75 -12.23 31.23
N GLU A 96 2.41 -12.32 30.07
CA GLU A 96 3.86 -12.52 29.96
C GLU A 96 4.64 -11.31 30.51
N GLU A 97 4.11 -10.09 30.42
CA GLU A 97 4.69 -8.84 30.93
C GLU A 97 4.53 -8.70 32.45
N GLU A 98 3.37 -9.06 33.02
CA GLU A 98 3.17 -9.17 34.46
C GLU A 98 4.06 -10.28 35.07
N ASP A 99 4.14 -11.44 34.41
CA ASP A 99 5.03 -12.53 34.83
C ASP A 99 6.50 -12.13 34.69
N ALA A 100 6.87 -11.39 33.63
CA ALA A 100 8.22 -10.85 33.44
C ALA A 100 8.56 -9.74 34.44
N LEU A 101 7.63 -8.84 34.77
CA LEU A 101 7.78 -7.80 35.80
C LEU A 101 7.93 -8.43 37.19
N MET A 102 7.15 -9.48 37.48
CA MET A 102 7.27 -10.26 38.70
C MET A 102 8.64 -10.95 38.76
N LEU A 103 9.05 -11.64 37.69
CA LEU A 103 10.38 -12.26 37.56
C LEU A 103 11.51 -11.23 37.65
N GLN A 104 11.34 -10.03 37.10
CA GLN A 104 12.32 -8.94 37.12
C GLN A 104 12.50 -8.36 38.53
N GLN A 105 11.42 -8.19 39.30
CA GLN A 105 11.48 -7.80 40.72
C GLN A 105 12.22 -8.84 41.59
N PHE A 106 12.18 -10.12 41.21
CA PHE A 106 12.94 -11.18 41.88
C PHE A 106 14.36 -11.38 41.35
N ALA A 107 14.69 -10.91 40.14
CA ALA A 107 15.96 -11.19 39.43
C ALA A 107 16.92 -9.99 39.30
N VAL A 108 16.46 -8.74 39.44
CA VAL A 108 17.29 -7.54 39.24
C VAL A 108 17.84 -7.03 40.57
N SER A 109 19.17 -6.94 40.69
CA SER A 109 19.81 -6.22 41.79
C SER A 109 19.54 -4.71 41.67
N GLU A 110 19.26 -4.02 42.78
CA GLU A 110 19.01 -2.57 42.88
C GLU A 110 20.22 -1.66 42.51
N ASP A 111 21.14 -2.11 41.66
CA ASP A 111 22.30 -1.32 41.22
C ASP A 111 21.90 -0.40 40.05
N SER A 112 21.51 0.83 40.40
CA SER A 112 21.15 1.92 39.48
C SER A 112 22.36 2.56 38.76
N GLY A 113 23.59 2.14 39.09
CA GLY A 113 24.81 2.75 38.58
C GLY A 113 24.95 2.68 37.05
N GLN A 114 24.49 1.59 36.42
CA GLN A 114 24.55 1.46 34.95
C GLN A 114 23.55 2.37 34.22
N PHE A 115 22.40 2.65 34.84
CA PHE A 115 21.40 3.55 34.27
C PHE A 115 21.88 5.01 34.37
N GLU A 116 22.39 5.40 35.54
CA GLU A 116 22.96 6.74 35.72
C GLU A 116 24.15 6.98 34.78
N GLN A 117 25.04 5.98 34.60
CA GLN A 117 26.15 6.07 33.63
C GLN A 117 25.69 6.29 32.19
N ARG A 118 24.49 5.83 31.81
CA ARG A 118 23.93 6.05 30.47
C ARG A 118 23.27 7.41 30.31
N VAL A 119 22.65 7.95 31.36
CA VAL A 119 21.89 9.21 31.30
C VAL A 119 22.79 10.42 31.50
N ARG A 120 23.76 10.35 32.42
CA ARG A 120 24.62 11.48 32.81
C ARG A 120 25.35 12.16 31.62
N PRO A 121 25.89 11.44 30.63
CA PRO A 121 26.54 12.08 29.46
C PRO A 121 25.61 12.98 28.64
N TYR A 122 24.30 12.69 28.59
CA TYR A 122 23.33 13.53 27.87
C TYR A 122 23.04 14.85 28.60
N ILE A 123 23.20 14.88 29.93
CA ILE A 123 23.09 16.12 30.73
C ILE A 123 24.23 17.07 30.33
N ASP A 124 25.46 16.55 30.24
CA ASP A 124 26.62 17.32 29.81
C ASP A 124 26.49 17.79 28.35
N GLN A 125 25.84 16.99 27.49
CA GLN A 125 25.57 17.34 26.11
C GLN A 125 24.60 18.53 25.97
N ILE A 126 23.61 18.65 26.86
CA ILE A 126 22.64 19.77 26.84
C ILE A 126 23.35 21.11 27.13
N LEU A 127 24.34 21.11 28.01
CA LEU A 127 25.11 22.31 28.34
C LEU A 127 25.91 22.85 27.14
N LEU A 128 26.15 22.03 26.10
CA LEU A 128 26.78 22.49 24.85
C LEU A 128 25.91 23.49 24.07
N TYR A 129 24.58 23.48 24.26
CA TYR A 129 23.68 24.45 23.62
C TYR A 129 23.77 25.85 24.25
N GLU A 130 24.30 25.95 25.48
CA GLU A 130 24.55 27.21 26.19
C GLU A 130 25.92 27.82 25.85
N ASP A 131 26.75 27.11 25.08
CA ASP A 131 28.06 27.62 24.66
C ASP A 131 27.90 28.81 23.71
N SER A 132 28.41 29.97 24.13
CA SER A 132 28.26 31.22 23.40
C SER A 132 28.88 31.19 22.00
N HIS A 133 29.99 30.46 21.83
CA HIS A 133 30.67 30.36 20.54
C HIS A 133 29.86 29.50 19.55
N ARG A 134 29.29 28.38 20.00
CA ARG A 134 28.37 27.54 19.20
C ARG A 134 27.10 28.28 18.82
N GLN A 135 26.52 29.04 19.75
CA GLN A 135 25.36 29.88 19.44
C GLN A 135 25.69 30.96 18.40
N GLU A 136 26.87 31.59 18.47
CA GLU A 136 27.29 32.58 17.49
C GLU A 136 27.54 31.95 16.10
N ALA A 137 28.16 30.77 16.05
CA ALA A 137 28.35 30.02 14.81
C ALA A 137 27.00 29.62 14.17
N ALA A 138 26.04 29.17 14.98
CA ALA A 138 24.68 28.90 14.52
C ALA A 138 24.01 30.17 13.97
N ARG A 139 24.09 31.30 14.69
CA ARG A 139 23.55 32.60 14.24
C ARG A 139 24.15 33.10 12.93
N LYS A 140 25.43 32.82 12.64
CA LYS A 140 26.08 33.14 11.36
C LYS A 140 25.57 32.31 10.18
N THR A 141 25.03 31.13 10.47
CA THR A 141 24.53 30.18 9.45
C THR A 141 23.06 30.42 9.14
N VAL A 142 22.29 30.83 10.16
CA VAL A 142 20.86 31.17 10.04
C VAL A 142 20.72 32.58 9.44
N PRO A 143 19.93 32.78 8.36
CA PRO A 143 19.70 34.10 7.79
C PRO A 143 18.66 34.88 8.62
N VAL A 144 19.01 35.20 9.87
CA VAL A 144 18.11 35.77 10.88
C VAL A 144 17.32 36.96 10.35
N GLU A 145 17.99 37.96 9.78
CA GLU A 145 17.34 39.18 9.25
C GLU A 145 16.28 38.86 8.17
N LYS A 146 16.55 37.89 7.30
CA LYS A 146 15.62 37.47 6.24
C LYS A 146 14.42 36.70 6.79
N LEU A 147 14.61 35.94 7.87
CA LEU A 147 13.53 35.24 8.54
C LEU A 147 12.65 36.20 9.34
N GLU A 148 13.24 37.22 9.97
CA GLU A 148 12.54 38.32 10.62
C GLU A 148 11.69 39.11 9.61
N GLU A 149 12.25 39.47 8.45
CA GLU A 149 11.51 40.14 7.39
C GLU A 149 10.31 39.29 6.91
N LYS A 150 10.53 38.00 6.66
CA LYS A 150 9.46 37.07 6.27
C LYS A 150 8.39 36.91 7.35
N ALA A 151 8.78 36.89 8.63
CA ALA A 151 7.87 36.82 9.75
C ALA A 151 6.97 38.06 9.81
N LEU A 152 7.54 39.25 9.64
CA LEU A 152 6.78 40.51 9.59
C LEU A 152 5.85 40.58 8.37
N VAL A 153 6.30 40.12 7.19
CA VAL A 153 5.46 40.05 5.99
C VAL A 153 4.31 39.07 6.17
N ALA A 154 4.53 37.94 6.84
CA ALA A 154 3.46 36.98 7.14
C ALA A 154 2.39 37.59 8.06
N LEU A 155 2.81 38.26 9.14
CA LEU A 155 1.90 38.95 10.06
C LEU A 155 1.12 40.09 9.38
N ALA A 156 1.77 40.85 8.49
CA ALA A 156 1.12 41.91 7.73
C ALA A 156 0.06 41.38 6.74
N LYS A 157 0.28 40.20 6.15
CA LYS A 157 -0.69 39.55 5.24
C LYS A 157 -1.95 39.09 5.95
N ASP A 158 -1.83 38.71 7.22
CA ASP A 158 -2.97 38.35 8.08
C ASP A 158 -3.71 39.59 8.63
N GLY A 159 -3.35 40.79 8.18
CA GLY A 159 -4.00 42.04 8.54
C GLY A 159 -3.50 42.66 9.85
N ASN A 160 -2.49 42.07 10.49
CA ASN A 160 -1.88 42.61 11.71
C ASN A 160 -0.73 43.57 11.37
N LEU A 161 -1.04 44.86 11.26
CA LEU A 161 -0.07 45.90 10.86
C LEU A 161 0.82 46.40 12.01
N ASN A 162 0.50 46.07 13.28
CA ASN A 162 1.30 46.45 14.46
C ASN A 162 1.39 45.25 15.45
N PRO A 163 2.11 44.19 15.09
CA PRO A 163 2.23 43.00 15.94
C PRO A 163 3.05 43.27 17.21
N SER A 164 2.70 42.60 18.29
CA SER A 164 3.45 42.57 19.55
C SER A 164 4.74 41.75 19.43
N LYS A 165 5.69 41.97 20.34
CA LYS A 165 6.98 41.25 20.33
C LYS A 165 6.82 39.73 20.35
N THR A 166 5.89 39.20 21.16
CA THR A 166 5.63 37.77 21.24
C THR A 166 5.09 37.19 19.92
N GLU A 167 4.26 37.94 19.20
CA GLU A 167 3.75 37.52 17.88
C GLU A 167 4.86 37.52 16.83
N VAL A 168 5.77 38.50 16.88
CA VAL A 168 6.96 38.55 16.03
C VAL A 168 7.91 37.38 16.34
N ASP A 169 8.17 37.08 17.61
CA ASP A 169 9.03 35.97 18.04
C ASP A 169 8.44 34.61 17.61
N HIS A 170 7.13 34.42 17.72
CA HIS A 170 6.44 33.21 17.22
C HIS A 170 6.48 33.10 15.70
N ALA A 171 6.21 34.18 14.98
CA ALA A 171 6.29 34.19 13.51
C ALA A 171 7.73 33.91 13.04
N PHE A 172 8.73 34.46 13.75
CA PHE A 172 10.15 34.17 13.50
C PHE A 172 10.47 32.70 13.74
N LEU A 173 10.00 32.10 14.84
CA LEU A 173 10.21 30.68 15.14
C LEU A 173 9.64 29.78 14.04
N LEU A 174 8.46 30.11 13.51
CA LEU A 174 7.86 29.40 12.38
C LEU A 174 8.74 29.52 11.12
N GLN A 175 9.21 30.73 10.80
CA GLN A 175 10.12 30.92 9.66
C GLN A 175 11.46 30.18 9.85
N LEU A 176 11.97 30.10 11.08
CA LEU A 176 13.17 29.33 11.43
C LEU A 176 12.94 27.83 11.21
N LEU A 177 11.77 27.30 11.59
CA LEU A 177 11.37 25.91 11.35
C LEU A 177 11.29 25.59 9.86
N PHE A 178 10.65 26.46 9.06
CA PHE A 178 10.59 26.30 7.61
C PHE A 178 11.98 26.34 6.97
N TRP A 179 12.82 27.29 7.38
CA TRP A 179 14.20 27.38 6.90
C TRP A 179 15.01 26.14 7.27
N PHE A 180 14.88 25.64 8.50
CA PHE A 180 15.58 24.45 8.96
C PHE A 180 15.19 23.23 8.12
N LYS A 181 13.89 22.99 7.89
CA LYS A 181 13.41 21.87 7.05
C LYS A 181 13.83 21.95 5.59
N GLN A 182 14.06 23.14 5.05
CA GLN A 182 14.55 23.32 3.67
C GLN A 182 16.07 23.22 3.57
N THR A 183 16.79 23.55 4.64
CA THR A 183 18.26 23.62 4.65
C THR A 183 18.88 22.31 5.15
N PHE A 184 18.21 21.60 6.05
CA PHE A 184 18.61 20.29 6.56
C PHE A 184 17.84 19.17 5.86
N LYS A 185 18.55 18.11 5.51
CA LYS A 185 17.98 16.94 4.83
C LYS A 185 17.93 15.76 5.79
N TRP A 186 16.83 15.01 5.73
CA TRP A 186 16.79 13.68 6.34
C TRP A 186 17.79 12.77 5.62
N VAL A 187 18.54 11.97 6.38
CA VAL A 187 19.50 11.01 5.84
C VAL A 187 19.18 9.65 6.44
N ASN A 188 18.54 8.78 5.65
CA ASN A 188 18.31 7.38 6.02
C ASN A 188 19.57 6.54 5.74
N SER A 189 20.21 6.81 4.61
CA SER A 189 21.53 6.32 4.24
C SER A 189 22.26 7.45 3.50
N PRO A 190 23.50 7.81 3.86
CA PRO A 190 24.23 8.86 3.16
C PRO A 190 24.48 8.45 1.71
N PRO A 191 24.29 9.33 0.71
CA PRO A 191 24.60 9.00 -0.67
C PRO A 191 26.10 8.72 -0.80
N CYS A 192 26.45 7.74 -1.65
CA CYS A 192 27.85 7.39 -1.89
C CYS A 192 28.60 8.59 -2.46
N GLU A 193 29.65 9.07 -1.78
CA GLU A 193 30.43 10.24 -2.21
C GLU A 193 31.03 10.09 -3.62
N GLY A 194 31.23 8.85 -4.07
CA GLY A 194 31.76 8.56 -5.40
C GLY A 194 30.75 8.63 -6.55
N CYS A 195 29.52 8.16 -6.34
CA CYS A 195 28.53 7.99 -7.42
C CYS A 195 27.14 8.59 -7.14
N GLY A 196 26.87 9.05 -5.92
CA GLY A 196 25.61 9.69 -5.53
C GLY A 196 24.44 8.74 -5.25
N ASN A 197 24.61 7.42 -5.45
CA ASN A 197 23.56 6.44 -5.21
C ASN A 197 23.39 6.10 -3.71
N GLU A 198 22.25 5.49 -3.37
CA GLU A 198 21.94 5.01 -2.02
C GLU A 198 22.95 3.97 -1.52
N THR A 199 23.16 3.95 -0.21
CA THR A 199 24.11 3.07 0.46
C THR A 199 23.38 2.13 1.43
N ALA A 200 23.84 0.89 1.57
CA ALA A 200 23.27 -0.09 2.50
C ALA A 200 24.18 -0.30 3.73
N ILE A 201 23.58 -0.27 4.93
CA ILE A 201 24.29 -0.34 6.21
C ILE A 201 25.04 -1.68 6.36
N GLN A 202 26.32 -1.61 6.72
CA GLN A 202 27.23 -2.72 6.96
C GLN A 202 27.42 -2.98 8.46
N GLY A 203 27.25 -1.96 9.29
CA GLY A 203 27.43 -2.04 10.74
C GLY A 203 27.98 -0.74 11.33
N MET A 204 28.52 -0.82 12.54
CA MET A 204 29.06 0.32 13.29
C MET A 204 30.59 0.34 13.21
N GLY A 205 31.17 1.47 12.83
CA GLY A 205 32.59 1.78 12.82
C GLY A 205 33.03 2.57 14.06
N VAL A 206 34.33 2.83 14.15
CA VAL A 206 34.93 3.62 15.23
C VAL A 206 35.06 5.07 14.76
N ALA A 207 34.53 6.01 15.55
CA ALA A 207 34.64 7.42 15.24
C ALA A 207 36.11 7.88 15.20
N ASN A 208 36.48 8.60 14.14
CA ASN A 208 37.81 9.19 14.01
C ASN A 208 37.96 10.45 14.90
N SER A 209 39.18 10.98 14.99
CA SER A 209 39.48 12.12 15.87
C SER A 209 38.70 13.40 15.52
N SER A 210 38.34 13.60 14.25
CA SER A 210 37.53 14.72 13.79
C SER A 210 36.07 14.53 14.19
N GLU A 211 35.51 13.34 13.97
CA GLU A 211 34.12 12.99 14.31
C GLU A 211 33.86 13.05 15.82
N LEU A 212 34.81 12.56 16.62
CA LEU A 212 34.78 12.64 18.08
C LEU A 212 34.76 14.10 18.57
N ALA A 213 35.49 15.00 17.90
CA ALA A 213 35.51 16.43 18.25
C ALA A 213 34.13 17.10 18.07
N TYR A 214 33.28 16.55 17.20
CA TYR A 214 31.89 16.98 16.98
C TYR A 214 30.86 16.08 17.70
N GLY A 215 31.30 15.19 18.57
CA GLY A 215 30.43 14.41 19.47
C GLY A 215 29.86 13.12 18.86
N ALA A 216 30.39 12.63 17.73
CA ALA A 216 29.94 11.37 17.16
C ALA A 216 30.36 10.18 18.03
N SER A 217 29.38 9.50 18.64
CA SER A 217 29.61 8.30 19.47
C SER A 217 29.39 6.99 18.71
N ARG A 218 28.74 7.05 17.53
CA ARG A 218 28.42 5.91 16.65
C ARG A 218 28.61 6.36 15.21
N VAL A 219 29.27 5.54 14.40
CA VAL A 219 29.50 5.79 12.97
C VAL A 219 28.99 4.60 12.19
N GLU A 220 28.14 4.80 11.19
CA GLU A 220 27.61 3.73 10.35
C GLU A 220 28.50 3.53 9.12
N VAL A 221 28.79 2.27 8.78
CA VAL A 221 29.65 1.88 7.65
C VAL A 221 28.80 1.27 6.53
N TYR A 222 29.19 1.38 5.27
CA TYR A 222 28.40 0.99 4.09
C TYR A 222 29.24 0.21 3.04
N ARG A 223 28.62 -0.72 2.26
CA ARG A 223 29.35 -1.64 1.33
C ARG A 223 28.96 -1.57 -0.15
N TRP A 224 29.74 -2.26 -1.00
CA TRP A 224 29.42 -2.49 -2.42
C TRP A 224 28.29 -3.51 -2.63
N MET A 225 27.50 -3.30 -3.69
CA MET A 225 26.32 -4.11 -4.05
C MET A 225 26.50 -4.78 -5.40
N HIS A 226 26.10 -6.06 -5.50
CA HIS A 226 26.03 -6.78 -6.77
C HIS A 226 24.77 -6.38 -7.54
N LEU A 227 24.89 -6.09 -8.84
CA LEU A 227 23.76 -5.79 -9.71
C LEU A 227 23.94 -6.55 -11.03
N ASP A 228 22.90 -7.28 -11.47
CA ASP A 228 22.84 -7.89 -12.79
C ASP A 228 21.57 -7.43 -13.53
N PRO A 229 21.67 -6.40 -14.39
CA PRO A 229 20.52 -5.84 -15.09
C PRO A 229 19.94 -6.77 -16.16
N CYS A 230 20.73 -7.71 -16.69
CA CYS A 230 20.24 -8.69 -17.67
C CYS A 230 19.30 -9.71 -17.02
N GLU A 231 19.46 -9.93 -15.72
CA GLU A 231 18.68 -10.88 -14.95
C GLU A 231 17.68 -10.19 -14.01
N GLY A 232 17.75 -8.86 -13.89
CA GLY A 232 16.91 -8.09 -12.96
C GLY A 232 17.24 -8.37 -11.50
N ILE A 233 18.49 -8.70 -11.20
CA ILE A 233 18.92 -9.19 -9.90
C ILE A 233 19.66 -8.10 -9.11
N TYR A 234 19.24 -7.94 -7.86
CA TYR A 234 19.86 -7.08 -6.85
C TYR A 234 20.51 -7.95 -5.77
N ASP A 235 21.77 -7.66 -5.47
CA ASP A 235 22.57 -8.17 -4.36
C ASP A 235 22.57 -9.70 -4.15
N THR A 236 22.51 -10.47 -5.25
CA THR A 236 22.56 -11.94 -5.23
C THR A 236 23.84 -12.49 -5.89
N PRO A 237 25.02 -12.30 -5.31
CA PRO A 237 26.30 -12.61 -5.98
C PRO A 237 26.54 -14.11 -6.23
N LEU A 238 25.86 -15.02 -5.52
CA LEU A 238 25.99 -16.47 -5.77
C LEU A 238 25.17 -16.99 -6.95
N LEU A 239 24.45 -16.10 -7.65
CA LEU A 239 23.65 -16.45 -8.84
C LEU A 239 24.46 -17.26 -9.86
N TYR A 240 25.71 -16.86 -10.13
CA TYR A 240 26.50 -17.49 -11.18
C TYR A 240 27.02 -18.89 -10.80
N GLU A 241 27.58 -19.04 -9.59
CA GLU A 241 28.14 -20.33 -9.16
C GLU A 241 27.04 -21.30 -8.73
N LYS A 242 26.05 -20.85 -7.95
CA LYS A 242 25.00 -21.72 -7.39
C LYS A 242 23.75 -21.77 -8.27
N GLY A 243 23.30 -20.66 -8.87
CA GLY A 243 22.16 -20.65 -9.79
C GLY A 243 22.48 -21.26 -11.15
N TRP A 244 23.55 -20.80 -11.80
CA TRP A 244 23.91 -21.26 -13.15
C TRP A 244 24.88 -22.44 -13.19
N ASN A 245 25.37 -22.87 -12.02
CA ASN A 245 26.42 -23.89 -11.92
C ASN A 245 27.70 -23.52 -12.70
N LYS A 246 28.00 -22.21 -12.81
CA LYS A 246 29.13 -21.71 -13.59
C LYS A 246 30.43 -21.98 -12.85
N LYS A 247 31.38 -22.58 -13.56
CA LYS A 247 32.75 -22.81 -13.05
C LYS A 247 33.57 -21.53 -13.16
N LEU A 248 33.54 -20.71 -12.11
CA LEU A 248 34.27 -19.43 -12.05
C LEU A 248 35.79 -19.63 -11.93
N SER A 249 36.55 -18.64 -12.43
CA SER A 249 38.01 -18.53 -12.28
C SER A 249 38.41 -17.14 -11.76
N TYR A 250 38.16 -16.08 -12.52
CA TYR A 250 38.44 -14.69 -12.14
C TYR A 250 37.18 -13.82 -12.31
N ALA A 251 36.90 -12.97 -11.33
CA ALA A 251 35.96 -11.86 -11.43
C ALA A 251 36.64 -10.59 -10.92
N ILE A 252 36.92 -9.66 -11.82
CA ILE A 252 37.67 -8.43 -11.54
C ILE A 252 36.74 -7.24 -11.73
N ALA A 253 36.60 -6.43 -10.69
CA ALA A 253 35.86 -5.18 -10.74
C ALA A 253 36.81 -4.02 -11.11
N LEU A 254 36.32 -3.13 -11.96
CA LEU A 254 37.02 -1.95 -12.43
C LEU A 254 36.21 -0.72 -12.02
N ALA A 255 36.85 0.23 -11.36
CA ALA A 255 36.24 1.49 -10.96
C ALA A 255 37.18 2.67 -11.24
N LYS A 256 36.66 3.90 -11.10
CA LYS A 256 37.45 5.12 -11.34
C LYS A 256 38.65 5.25 -10.40
N ASP A 257 38.56 4.61 -9.25
CA ASP A 257 39.46 4.71 -8.10
C ASP A 257 40.30 3.44 -7.91
N GLY A 258 40.08 2.37 -8.67
CA GLY A 258 40.86 1.14 -8.50
C GLY A 258 40.39 -0.06 -9.31
N VAL A 259 41.19 -1.12 -9.22
CA VAL A 259 40.89 -2.43 -9.79
C VAL A 259 40.94 -3.47 -8.67
N TYR A 260 39.89 -4.26 -8.56
CA TYR A 260 39.63 -5.10 -7.38
C TYR A 260 39.37 -6.55 -7.77
N ASP A 261 40.01 -7.50 -7.09
CA ASP A 261 39.67 -8.91 -7.20
C ASP A 261 38.46 -9.21 -6.30
N VAL A 262 37.29 -9.29 -6.91
CA VAL A 262 36.02 -9.56 -6.23
C VAL A 262 35.60 -11.02 -6.38
N THR A 263 36.49 -11.91 -6.84
CA THR A 263 36.15 -13.31 -7.14
C THR A 263 35.51 -14.01 -5.94
N LYS A 264 36.04 -13.79 -4.74
CA LYS A 264 35.52 -14.36 -3.48
C LYS A 264 34.08 -13.94 -3.18
N ARG A 265 33.57 -12.84 -3.73
CA ARG A 265 32.17 -12.41 -3.57
C ARG A 265 31.21 -13.40 -4.23
N TYR A 266 31.60 -13.95 -5.38
CA TYR A 266 30.77 -14.74 -6.29
C TYR A 266 30.94 -16.27 -6.12
N THR A 267 31.74 -16.72 -5.16
CA THR A 267 32.00 -18.15 -4.90
C THR A 267 31.95 -18.48 -3.42
N ARG A 268 31.50 -19.69 -3.09
CA ARG A 268 31.74 -20.34 -1.79
C ARG A 268 32.66 -21.55 -1.92
N LYS A 269 32.99 -21.96 -3.14
CA LYS A 269 33.91 -23.05 -3.46
C LYS A 269 35.29 -22.51 -3.84
N TRP A 270 35.86 -21.66 -2.98
CA TRP A 270 37.13 -20.97 -3.24
C TRP A 270 38.27 -21.93 -3.59
N HIS A 271 38.34 -23.09 -2.91
CA HIS A 271 39.33 -24.13 -3.18
C HIS A 271 39.24 -24.68 -4.63
N GLU A 272 38.02 -24.83 -5.18
CA GLU A 272 37.85 -25.26 -6.57
C GLU A 272 38.19 -24.14 -7.55
N VAL A 273 37.81 -22.89 -7.23
CA VAL A 273 38.13 -21.72 -8.07
C VAL A 273 39.65 -21.53 -8.18
N LEU A 274 40.39 -21.67 -7.07
CA LEU A 274 41.86 -21.62 -7.06
C LEU A 274 42.48 -22.62 -8.03
N SER A 275 41.96 -23.85 -8.12
CA SER A 275 42.47 -24.86 -9.06
C SER A 275 42.32 -24.45 -10.54
N ARG A 276 41.39 -23.54 -10.84
CA ARG A 276 41.11 -23.02 -12.18
C ARG A 276 41.82 -21.70 -12.49
N ARG A 277 42.48 -21.08 -11.49
CA ARG A 277 43.20 -19.81 -11.62
C ARG A 277 44.65 -20.05 -12.04
N THR A 278 44.84 -20.38 -13.32
CA THR A 278 46.15 -20.82 -13.86
C THR A 278 46.88 -19.74 -14.67
N LEU A 279 46.31 -18.54 -14.85
CA LEU A 279 46.89 -17.49 -15.69
C LEU A 279 48.16 -16.88 -15.07
N THR A 280 48.22 -16.78 -13.74
CA THR A 280 49.34 -16.21 -12.98
C THR A 280 49.26 -16.65 -11.53
N THR A 281 50.31 -16.42 -10.74
CA THR A 281 50.27 -16.60 -9.28
C THR A 281 49.38 -15.54 -8.62
N GLU A 282 48.76 -15.87 -7.48
CA GLU A 282 47.93 -14.92 -6.71
C GLU A 282 48.73 -13.70 -6.26
N SER A 283 50.00 -13.88 -5.89
CA SER A 283 50.89 -12.78 -5.53
C SER A 283 51.15 -11.85 -6.71
N SER A 284 51.38 -12.40 -7.90
CA SER A 284 51.55 -11.60 -9.13
C SER A 284 50.25 -10.89 -9.52
N ALA A 285 49.10 -11.55 -9.41
CA ALA A 285 47.80 -10.92 -9.66
C ALA A 285 47.56 -9.73 -8.71
N ALA A 286 47.73 -9.94 -7.40
CA ALA A 286 47.58 -8.90 -6.39
C ALA A 286 48.52 -7.72 -6.63
N ASN A 287 49.79 -7.98 -6.99
CA ASN A 287 50.76 -6.93 -7.30
C ASN A 287 50.37 -6.11 -8.54
N VAL A 288 49.87 -6.77 -9.59
CA VAL A 288 49.39 -6.08 -10.80
C VAL A 288 48.20 -5.19 -10.47
N LEU A 289 47.21 -5.71 -9.75
CA LEU A 289 46.02 -4.94 -9.34
C LEU A 289 46.40 -3.75 -8.44
N ALA A 290 47.27 -3.96 -7.45
CA ALA A 290 47.75 -2.90 -6.57
C ALA A 290 48.52 -1.81 -7.33
N ASN A 291 49.30 -2.18 -8.36
CA ASN A 291 49.98 -1.20 -9.23
C ASN A 291 48.98 -0.38 -10.05
N LEU A 292 48.00 -1.02 -10.67
CA LEU A 292 46.94 -0.34 -11.44
C LEU A 292 46.12 0.61 -10.55
N THR A 293 45.73 0.15 -9.35
CA THR A 293 45.03 1.00 -8.37
C THR A 293 45.87 2.19 -7.95
N ARG A 294 47.18 2.01 -7.71
CA ARG A 294 48.08 3.13 -7.39
C ARG A 294 48.18 4.13 -8.54
N GLU A 295 48.20 3.66 -9.78
CA GLU A 295 48.22 4.53 -10.97
C GLU A 295 46.96 5.38 -11.08
N LEU A 296 45.79 4.78 -10.88
CA LEU A 296 44.50 5.46 -10.87
C LEU A 296 44.39 6.50 -9.74
N ARG A 297 45.03 6.25 -8.59
CA ARG A 297 45.00 7.14 -7.42
C ARG A 297 46.11 8.21 -7.40
N ARG A 298 47.05 8.24 -8.35
CA ARG A 298 48.20 9.18 -8.36
C ARG A 298 47.83 10.66 -8.19
N ASN A 299 46.66 11.07 -8.68
CA ASN A 299 46.20 12.46 -8.67
C ASN A 299 45.12 12.75 -7.62
N LEU A 300 44.76 11.78 -6.77
CA LEU A 300 43.72 11.92 -5.75
C LEU A 300 44.37 12.13 -4.39
N THR A 301 44.74 13.34 -4.00
CA THR A 301 45.49 13.55 -2.73
C THR A 301 44.62 13.66 -1.47
N SER A 302 43.39 14.17 -1.59
CA SER A 302 42.53 14.43 -0.43
C SER A 302 41.70 13.23 0.04
N VAL A 303 41.55 12.18 -0.79
CA VAL A 303 40.58 11.07 -0.57
C VAL A 303 41.28 9.71 -0.41
N ILE A 304 42.62 9.64 -0.48
CA ILE A 304 43.35 8.35 -0.44
C ILE A 304 43.08 7.57 0.85
N SER A 305 43.10 8.24 2.00
CA SER A 305 42.94 7.56 3.29
C SER A 305 41.58 6.85 3.41
N GLU A 306 40.53 7.49 2.93
CA GLU A 306 39.16 6.93 2.92
C GLU A 306 39.05 5.75 1.94
N LEU A 307 39.65 5.86 0.76
CA LEU A 307 39.69 4.78 -0.22
C LEU A 307 40.47 3.56 0.30
N GLU A 308 41.60 3.78 0.98
CA GLU A 308 42.38 2.70 1.59
C GLU A 308 41.64 2.03 2.76
N GLU A 309 40.84 2.79 3.51
CA GLU A 309 39.97 2.25 4.53
C GLU A 309 38.83 1.42 3.93
N ARG A 310 38.20 1.91 2.86
CA ARG A 310 37.18 1.17 2.11
C ARG A 310 37.72 -0.14 1.56
N ASP A 311 38.92 -0.14 0.97
CA ASP A 311 39.57 -1.34 0.44
C ASP A 311 39.80 -2.38 1.55
N ARG A 312 40.26 -1.94 2.72
CA ARG A 312 40.47 -2.81 3.88
C ARG A 312 39.16 -3.43 4.36
N ASN A 313 38.09 -2.64 4.45
CA ASN A 313 36.77 -3.10 4.85
C ASN A 313 36.20 -4.14 3.88
N GLU A 314 36.40 -3.93 2.57
CA GLU A 314 36.00 -4.89 1.55
C GLU A 314 36.81 -6.20 1.62
N ALA A 315 38.13 -6.13 1.80
CA ALA A 315 38.98 -7.32 1.94
C ALA A 315 38.56 -8.21 3.12
N ILE A 316 38.24 -7.60 4.26
CA ILE A 316 37.76 -8.30 5.47
C ILE A 316 36.41 -8.98 5.20
N GLU A 317 35.49 -8.31 4.51
CA GLU A 317 34.17 -8.86 4.18
C GLU A 317 34.26 -10.05 3.22
N LEU A 318 35.11 -9.97 2.20
CA LEU A 318 35.36 -11.06 1.26
C LEU A 318 35.96 -12.30 1.94
N GLU A 319 36.72 -12.13 3.03
CA GLU A 319 37.25 -13.25 3.82
C GLU A 319 36.21 -13.84 4.78
N LYS A 320 35.42 -13.01 5.45
CA LYS A 320 34.36 -13.47 6.36
C LYS A 320 33.25 -14.23 5.63
N SER A 321 32.85 -13.74 4.46
CA SER A 321 31.76 -14.34 3.66
C SER A 321 32.08 -15.74 3.15
N GLN A 322 33.36 -16.12 3.05
CA GLN A 322 33.79 -17.49 2.71
C GLN A 322 33.47 -18.52 3.80
N HIS A 323 33.30 -18.08 5.05
CA HIS A 323 33.14 -18.96 6.21
C HIS A 323 31.70 -18.97 6.77
N SER A 324 30.76 -18.32 6.09
CA SER A 324 29.35 -18.26 6.51
C SER A 324 28.60 -19.55 6.15
N GLN A 325 27.80 -20.10 7.06
CA GLN A 325 26.97 -21.29 6.80
C GLN A 325 25.91 -21.00 5.73
N GLU A 326 25.78 -21.89 4.75
CA GLU A 326 24.79 -21.77 3.68
C GLU A 326 23.38 -22.13 4.18
N ASN A 327 22.38 -21.32 3.83
CA ASN A 327 20.99 -21.76 3.86
C ASN A 327 20.73 -22.58 2.58
N ASP A 328 20.82 -23.91 2.69
CA ASP A 328 20.57 -24.86 1.59
C ASP A 328 19.11 -24.92 1.13
N SER A 329 18.21 -24.18 1.77
CA SER A 329 16.78 -24.10 1.44
C SER A 329 16.43 -23.15 0.28
N LEU A 330 17.37 -22.34 -0.21
CA LEU A 330 17.12 -21.35 -1.27
C LEU A 330 17.58 -21.85 -2.65
N SER A 331 16.58 -22.23 -3.47
CA SER A 331 16.73 -22.49 -4.90
C SER A 331 17.00 -21.17 -5.65
N LEU A 332 18.21 -20.99 -6.20
CA LEU A 332 18.54 -19.84 -7.04
C LEU A 332 18.17 -20.11 -8.51
N PRO A 333 17.64 -19.12 -9.25
CA PRO A 333 17.17 -19.31 -10.61
C PRO A 333 18.31 -19.59 -11.61
N GLY A 334 17.99 -20.37 -12.65
CA GLY A 334 18.84 -20.54 -13.83
C GLY A 334 18.91 -19.25 -14.67
N ARG A 335 19.87 -19.19 -15.59
CA ARG A 335 20.10 -18.00 -16.44
C ARG A 335 18.86 -17.70 -17.27
N LEU A 336 18.40 -16.45 -17.34
CA LEU A 336 17.24 -16.02 -18.14
C LEU A 336 17.64 -15.45 -19.51
N SER A 337 18.82 -14.84 -19.62
CA SER A 337 19.32 -14.21 -20.86
C SER A 337 20.01 -15.18 -21.83
N GLY A 338 19.82 -14.98 -23.14
CA GLY A 338 20.42 -15.76 -24.24
C GLY A 338 19.51 -16.83 -24.86
N ASP A 339 19.86 -17.32 -26.05
CA ASP A 339 19.07 -18.29 -26.82
C ASP A 339 18.84 -19.61 -26.06
N LYS A 340 17.65 -20.19 -26.18
CA LYS A 340 17.24 -21.40 -25.44
C LYS A 340 18.14 -22.61 -25.73
N GLU A 341 18.54 -22.80 -26.99
CA GLU A 341 19.48 -23.85 -27.38
C GLU A 341 20.88 -23.64 -26.78
N TRP A 342 21.34 -22.38 -26.73
CA TRP A 342 22.61 -21.99 -26.12
C TRP A 342 22.63 -22.24 -24.60
N ARG A 343 21.53 -21.95 -23.91
CA ARG A 343 21.35 -22.22 -22.46
C ARG A 343 21.27 -23.72 -22.15
N THR A 344 20.59 -24.48 -23.01
CA THR A 344 20.45 -25.95 -22.88
C THR A 344 21.80 -26.66 -23.04
N LEU A 345 22.60 -26.25 -24.02
CA LEU A 345 23.94 -26.81 -24.27
C LEU A 345 24.94 -26.61 -23.13
N ARG A 346 24.68 -25.64 -22.25
CA ARG A 346 25.56 -25.26 -21.14
C ARG A 346 25.07 -25.73 -19.78
N SER A 347 23.94 -26.44 -19.73
CA SER A 347 23.28 -26.90 -18.50
C SER A 347 22.94 -25.76 -17.52
N GLU A 348 22.62 -24.56 -18.04
CA GLU A 348 22.35 -23.33 -17.27
C GLU A 348 20.83 -23.10 -17.04
N ILE A 349 19.98 -24.12 -17.25
CA ILE A 349 18.50 -24.02 -17.19
C ILE A 349 17.95 -24.00 -15.75
N GLY A 350 18.75 -24.34 -14.74
CA GLY A 350 18.26 -24.45 -13.36
C GLY A 350 17.28 -25.62 -13.18
N SER A 351 17.06 -26.02 -11.93
CA SER A 351 16.01 -27.00 -11.61
C SER A 351 14.66 -26.37 -11.88
N ASP A 352 13.84 -26.97 -12.76
CA ASP A 352 12.46 -26.55 -12.99
C ASP A 352 11.67 -26.62 -11.67
N SER A 353 11.52 -25.49 -10.99
CA SER A 353 10.52 -25.29 -9.96
C SER A 353 9.87 -23.91 -10.16
N LEU A 354 8.90 -23.86 -11.06
CA LEU A 354 7.81 -22.89 -11.03
C LEU A 354 7.00 -23.08 -9.74
N SER A 355 7.45 -22.44 -8.66
CA SER A 355 6.75 -22.31 -7.38
C SER A 355 7.59 -21.33 -6.54
N SER A 356 7.20 -20.10 -6.23
CA SER A 356 5.86 -19.54 -6.02
C SER A 356 5.93 -18.01 -6.19
N SER A 357 5.46 -17.49 -7.32
CA SER A 357 5.33 -16.03 -7.58
C SER A 357 3.88 -15.57 -7.40
N SER A 358 3.26 -15.95 -6.29
CA SER A 358 1.89 -15.51 -5.98
C SER A 358 1.91 -14.61 -4.77
N CYS A 359 1.03 -13.61 -4.76
CA CYS A 359 0.77 -12.80 -3.58
C CYS A 359 0.30 -13.69 -2.41
N PRO A 360 0.33 -13.20 -1.16
CA PRO A 360 -0.39 -13.86 -0.07
C PRO A 360 -1.87 -14.01 -0.43
N VAL A 361 -2.51 -15.10 0.03
CA VAL A 361 -3.97 -15.25 -0.09
C VAL A 361 -4.65 -14.19 0.77
N ARG A 362 -5.57 -13.43 0.19
CA ARG A 362 -6.34 -12.38 0.88
C ARG A 362 -7.81 -12.77 0.97
N VAL A 363 -8.47 -12.42 2.07
CA VAL A 363 -9.92 -12.64 2.22
C VAL A 363 -10.67 -11.43 1.68
N CYS A 364 -11.69 -11.66 0.85
CA CYS A 364 -12.53 -10.60 0.31
C CYS A 364 -13.61 -10.22 1.33
N THR A 365 -13.63 -8.97 1.78
CA THR A 365 -14.66 -8.42 2.68
C THR A 365 -15.76 -7.72 1.88
N ASP A 366 -16.41 -8.45 0.97
CA ASP A 366 -17.32 -7.93 -0.05
C ASP A 366 -18.79 -8.37 0.13
N GLU A 367 -19.15 -8.90 1.31
CA GLU A 367 -20.53 -9.29 1.65
C GLU A 367 -21.52 -8.13 1.46
N HIS A 368 -21.12 -6.93 1.89
CA HIS A 368 -21.92 -5.72 1.81
C HIS A 368 -22.28 -5.36 0.35
N VAL A 369 -21.38 -5.63 -0.60
CA VAL A 369 -21.61 -5.40 -2.04
C VAL A 369 -22.77 -6.25 -2.52
N SER A 370 -22.77 -7.55 -2.18
CA SER A 370 -23.87 -8.46 -2.54
C SER A 370 -25.18 -8.05 -1.88
N ARG A 371 -25.17 -7.73 -0.57
CA ARG A 371 -26.37 -7.27 0.15
C ARG A 371 -26.98 -6.02 -0.47
N ILE A 372 -26.15 -5.05 -0.89
CA ILE A 372 -26.63 -3.83 -1.56
C ILE A 372 -27.29 -4.16 -2.90
N TYR A 373 -26.65 -4.98 -3.74
CA TYR A 373 -27.22 -5.34 -5.04
C TYR A 373 -28.52 -6.15 -4.90
N ASP A 374 -28.60 -7.06 -3.94
CA ASP A 374 -29.83 -7.81 -3.64
C ASP A 374 -30.94 -6.88 -3.13
N ALA A 375 -30.61 -5.89 -2.31
CA ALA A 375 -31.55 -4.93 -1.76
C ALA A 375 -32.17 -3.99 -2.81
N PHE A 376 -31.53 -3.81 -3.98
CA PHE A 376 -32.15 -3.09 -5.09
C PHE A 376 -33.34 -3.84 -5.71
N SER A 377 -33.42 -5.16 -5.57
CA SER A 377 -34.50 -5.95 -6.18
C SER A 377 -35.91 -5.58 -5.73
N PRO A 378 -36.24 -5.55 -4.42
CA PRO A 378 -37.55 -5.11 -3.96
C PRO A 378 -37.82 -3.64 -4.31
N LEU A 379 -36.80 -2.77 -4.24
CA LEU A 379 -36.93 -1.36 -4.55
C LEU A 379 -37.26 -1.13 -6.03
N ILE A 380 -36.46 -1.67 -6.95
CA ILE A 380 -36.66 -1.54 -8.40
C ILE A 380 -37.99 -2.18 -8.82
N SER A 381 -38.36 -3.32 -8.21
CA SER A 381 -39.64 -3.98 -8.47
C SER A 381 -40.84 -3.11 -8.14
N HIS A 382 -40.77 -2.38 -7.03
CA HIS A 382 -41.81 -1.43 -6.64
C HIS A 382 -41.81 -0.17 -7.52
N LEU A 383 -40.63 0.39 -7.81
CA LEU A 383 -40.49 1.54 -8.70
C LEU A 383 -41.02 1.26 -10.11
N ALA A 384 -40.90 0.03 -10.60
CA ALA A 384 -41.43 -0.41 -11.88
C ALA A 384 -42.96 -0.48 -11.95
N GLU A 385 -43.66 -0.36 -10.82
CA GLU A 385 -45.12 -0.21 -10.75
C GLU A 385 -45.57 1.24 -10.94
N PHE A 386 -44.64 2.19 -10.89
CA PHE A 386 -45.00 3.61 -10.97
C PHE A 386 -45.56 3.94 -12.35
N SER A 387 -46.49 4.90 -12.37
CA SER A 387 -47.17 5.31 -13.61
C SER A 387 -46.24 5.88 -14.68
N SER A 388 -45.02 6.30 -14.32
CA SER A 388 -44.00 6.75 -15.27
C SER A 388 -42.59 6.52 -14.77
N LYS A 389 -41.67 6.30 -15.72
CA LYS A 389 -40.22 6.21 -15.51
C LYS A 389 -39.64 7.45 -14.80
N ASN A 390 -40.15 8.64 -15.09
CA ASN A 390 -39.68 9.87 -14.45
C ASN A 390 -39.97 9.88 -12.95
N LYS A 391 -41.13 9.37 -12.51
CA LYS A 391 -41.42 9.24 -11.07
C LYS A 391 -40.47 8.26 -10.38
N ALA A 392 -40.10 7.18 -11.04
CA ALA A 392 -39.11 6.23 -10.50
C ALA A 392 -37.72 6.90 -10.36
N LEU A 393 -37.30 7.68 -11.35
CA LEU A 393 -36.06 8.45 -11.29
C LEU A 393 -36.09 9.52 -10.19
N GLU A 394 -37.21 10.22 -10.02
CA GLU A 394 -37.39 11.18 -8.92
C GLU A 394 -37.28 10.51 -7.54
N ALA A 395 -37.86 9.31 -7.38
CA ALA A 395 -37.76 8.53 -6.14
C ALA A 395 -36.33 8.08 -5.85
N LEU A 396 -35.59 7.60 -6.86
CA LEU A 396 -34.17 7.25 -6.70
C LEU A 396 -33.30 8.47 -6.39
N GLN A 397 -33.59 9.62 -7.02
CA GLN A 397 -32.91 10.87 -6.72
C GLN A 397 -33.19 11.34 -5.29
N PHE A 398 -34.42 11.15 -4.81
CA PHE A 398 -34.79 11.42 -3.42
C PHE A 398 -34.04 10.50 -2.45
N ILE A 399 -33.96 9.19 -2.73
CA ILE A 399 -33.14 8.24 -1.95
C ILE A 399 -31.67 8.67 -1.95
N ARG A 400 -31.12 9.09 -3.10
CA ARG A 400 -29.75 9.62 -3.18
C ARG A 400 -29.54 10.80 -2.23
N THR A 401 -30.48 11.74 -2.18
CA THR A 401 -30.43 12.89 -1.27
C THR A 401 -30.46 12.44 0.19
N VAL A 402 -31.36 11.51 0.54
CA VAL A 402 -31.45 10.95 1.90
C VAL A 402 -30.13 10.29 2.33
N LEU A 403 -29.54 9.47 1.45
CA LEU A 403 -28.23 8.84 1.70
C LEU A 403 -27.12 9.89 1.79
N ALA A 404 -27.19 10.99 1.02
CA ALA A 404 -26.21 12.07 1.08
C ALA A 404 -26.29 12.85 2.40
N ASP A 405 -27.49 13.06 2.92
CA ASP A 405 -27.70 13.68 4.23
C ASP A 405 -27.23 12.75 5.37
N LEU A 406 -27.48 11.44 5.27
CA LEU A 406 -26.91 10.43 6.18
C LEU A 406 -25.38 10.40 6.12
N LYS A 407 -24.81 10.51 4.92
CA LYS A 407 -23.36 10.57 4.72
C LYS A 407 -22.76 11.78 5.44
N LYS A 408 -23.41 12.95 5.38
CA LYS A 408 -23.00 14.18 6.08
C LYS A 408 -23.26 14.16 7.59
N SER A 409 -24.19 13.33 8.06
CA SER A 409 -24.50 13.24 9.49
C SER A 409 -23.33 12.65 10.30
N PRO A 410 -23.21 12.98 11.60
CA PRO A 410 -22.10 12.52 12.44
C PRO A 410 -21.99 11.00 12.45
N PHE A 411 -20.76 10.48 12.33
CA PHE A 411 -20.48 9.06 12.09
C PHE A 411 -21.06 8.10 13.14
N LYS A 412 -20.93 8.41 14.43
CA LYS A 412 -21.49 7.59 15.52
C LYS A 412 -23.00 7.71 15.69
N ALA A 413 -23.57 8.82 15.23
CA ALA A 413 -24.96 9.15 15.46
C ALA A 413 -25.68 9.33 14.12
N ARG A 414 -25.25 8.61 13.07
CA ARG A 414 -25.76 8.84 11.72
C ARG A 414 -27.27 8.75 11.75
N ARG A 415 -27.89 9.87 11.44
CA ARG A 415 -29.34 10.01 11.47
C ARG A 415 -29.80 11.09 10.52
N VAL A 416 -30.96 10.85 9.91
CA VAL A 416 -31.69 11.83 9.14
C VAL A 416 -33.17 11.71 9.49
N VAL A 417 -33.84 12.84 9.67
CA VAL A 417 -35.28 12.90 9.90
C VAL A 417 -35.93 13.46 8.64
N ILE A 418 -36.94 12.76 8.16
CA ILE A 418 -37.57 13.01 6.86
C ILE A 418 -39.04 13.32 7.07
N ASP A 419 -39.45 14.51 6.63
CA ASP A 419 -40.79 15.07 6.84
C ASP A 419 -41.79 14.69 5.73
N SER A 420 -41.52 13.64 4.93
CA SER A 420 -42.24 13.40 3.68
C SER A 420 -43.13 12.16 3.70
N ASN A 421 -44.43 12.36 3.44
CA ASN A 421 -45.39 11.28 3.13
C ASN A 421 -44.93 10.40 1.95
N LYS A 422 -44.07 10.91 1.06
CA LYS A 422 -43.55 10.16 -0.10
C LYS A 422 -42.65 9.00 0.29
N ILE A 423 -41.93 9.10 1.42
CA ILE A 423 -41.03 8.01 1.84
C ILE A 423 -41.81 6.87 2.48
N LEU A 424 -42.96 7.14 3.12
CA LEU A 424 -43.78 6.11 3.78
C LEU A 424 -44.24 5.02 2.81
N ASP A 425 -44.61 5.39 1.57
CA ASP A 425 -44.99 4.42 0.54
C ASP A 425 -43.79 3.60 0.03
N LEU A 426 -42.60 4.23 -0.04
CA LEU A 426 -41.37 3.59 -0.51
C LEU A 426 -40.68 2.75 0.57
N LEU A 427 -40.88 3.08 1.85
CA LEU A 427 -40.17 2.52 3.01
C LEU A 427 -40.14 0.98 3.02
N PRO A 428 -41.26 0.26 2.80
CA PRO A 428 -41.23 -1.21 2.80
C PRO A 428 -40.25 -1.79 1.78
N SER A 429 -40.14 -1.16 0.60
CA SER A 429 -39.21 -1.56 -0.47
C SER A 429 -37.78 -1.04 -0.26
N PHE A 430 -37.61 0.01 0.55
CA PHE A 430 -36.33 0.64 0.86
C PHE A 430 -35.67 0.05 2.13
N ASN A 431 -36.44 -0.51 3.06
CA ASN A 431 -35.93 -1.12 4.29
C ASN A 431 -34.85 -2.19 4.07
N PRO A 432 -34.94 -3.09 3.07
CA PRO A 432 -33.85 -4.01 2.75
C PRO A 432 -32.54 -3.30 2.41
N MET A 433 -32.61 -2.14 1.75
CA MET A 433 -31.43 -1.31 1.46
C MET A 433 -30.86 -0.69 2.73
N LEU A 434 -31.73 -0.20 3.64
CA LEU A 434 -31.28 0.31 4.92
C LEU A 434 -30.57 -0.79 5.74
N ASP A 435 -31.14 -2.00 5.81
CA ASP A 435 -30.52 -3.13 6.49
C ASP A 435 -29.15 -3.52 5.86
N ALA A 436 -29.06 -3.56 4.52
CA ALA A 436 -27.80 -3.79 3.82
C ALA A 436 -26.72 -2.73 4.17
N LEU A 437 -27.15 -1.50 4.47
CA LEU A 437 -26.30 -0.40 4.91
C LEU A 437 -26.11 -0.34 6.44
N SER A 438 -26.61 -1.33 7.20
CA SER A 438 -26.60 -1.31 8.68
C SER A 438 -27.32 -0.07 9.25
N LEU A 439 -28.44 0.29 8.64
CA LEU A 439 -29.35 1.38 9.01
C LEU A 439 -30.76 0.82 9.26
N LYS A 440 -31.55 1.54 10.03
CA LYS A 440 -32.97 1.24 10.27
C LYS A 440 -33.82 2.49 10.17
N SER A 441 -35.09 2.31 9.80
CA SER A 441 -36.10 3.37 9.85
C SER A 441 -36.97 3.24 11.11
N LYS A 442 -37.31 4.36 11.74
CA LYS A 442 -38.30 4.49 12.81
C LYS A 442 -39.34 5.53 12.39
N VAL A 443 -40.62 5.18 12.50
CA VAL A 443 -41.71 6.14 12.26
C VAL A 443 -42.05 6.81 13.59
N GLU A 444 -41.87 8.13 13.65
CA GLU A 444 -42.21 8.94 14.82
C GLU A 444 -43.72 9.16 14.94
N THR A 445 -44.18 9.47 16.15
CA THR A 445 -45.60 9.71 16.46
C THR A 445 -46.20 10.92 15.74
N ASN A 446 -45.36 11.84 15.26
CA ASN A 446 -45.72 13.02 14.48
C ASN A 446 -45.81 12.75 12.95
N GLY A 447 -45.59 11.50 12.50
CA GLY A 447 -45.60 11.10 11.10
C GLY A 447 -44.26 11.26 10.36
N LYS A 448 -43.21 11.75 11.03
CA LYS A 448 -41.85 11.84 10.48
C LYS A 448 -41.18 10.46 10.48
N VAL A 449 -40.23 10.28 9.56
CA VAL A 449 -39.44 9.05 9.48
C VAL A 449 -38.00 9.38 9.82
N GLU A 450 -37.50 8.79 10.90
CA GLU A 450 -36.09 8.84 11.27
C GLU A 450 -35.38 7.61 10.68
N ILE A 451 -34.31 7.82 9.92
CA ILE A 451 -33.39 6.76 9.52
C ILE A 451 -32.11 6.93 10.33
N CYS A 452 -31.68 5.90 11.04
CA CYS A 452 -30.51 5.92 11.91
C CYS A 452 -29.71 4.61 11.84
N LEU A 453 -28.52 4.57 12.44
CA LEU A 453 -27.71 3.35 12.57
C LEU A 453 -28.49 2.21 13.23
N ASP A 454 -28.32 1.01 12.68
CA ASP A 454 -28.82 -0.22 13.30
C ASP A 454 -27.72 -0.91 14.12
N GLY A 455 -27.60 -0.46 15.38
CA GLY A 455 -26.60 -0.94 16.34
C GLY A 455 -25.48 0.07 16.57
N ASP A 456 -24.50 -0.31 17.39
CA ASP A 456 -23.45 0.59 17.88
C ASP A 456 -22.17 0.58 17.02
N ASN A 457 -22.14 -0.14 15.89
CA ASN A 457 -20.97 -0.21 15.00
C ASN A 457 -21.18 0.55 13.67
N PRO A 458 -20.78 1.84 13.60
CA PRO A 458 -20.91 2.68 12.41
C PRO A 458 -19.97 2.32 11.23
N VAL A 459 -19.01 1.41 11.44
CA VAL A 459 -18.01 1.02 10.41
C VAL A 459 -18.68 0.33 9.23
N LYS A 460 -19.61 -0.60 9.49
CA LYS A 460 -20.33 -1.33 8.42
C LYS A 460 -21.09 -0.39 7.49
N ALA A 461 -21.80 0.58 8.06
CA ALA A 461 -22.50 1.61 7.29
C ALA A 461 -21.51 2.45 6.46
N SER A 462 -20.34 2.73 7.02
CA SER A 462 -19.32 3.56 6.36
C SER A 462 -18.63 2.87 5.20
N VAL A 463 -18.46 1.54 5.26
CA VAL A 463 -17.98 0.73 4.14
C VAL A 463 -19.05 0.60 3.05
N ALA A 464 -20.31 0.42 3.44
CA ALA A 464 -21.41 0.18 2.53
C ALA A 464 -21.89 1.46 1.78
N LEU A 465 -21.78 2.64 2.41
CA LEU A 465 -22.26 3.91 1.86
C LEU A 465 -21.63 4.30 0.50
N PRO A 466 -20.29 4.28 0.32
CA PRO A 466 -19.69 4.55 -0.99
C PRO A 466 -20.19 3.58 -2.08
N VAL A 467 -20.33 2.31 -1.75
CA VAL A 467 -20.78 1.27 -2.67
C VAL A 467 -22.21 1.51 -3.13
N VAL A 468 -23.14 1.85 -2.23
CA VAL A 468 -24.53 2.13 -2.63
C VAL A 468 -24.65 3.37 -3.50
N PHE A 469 -23.82 4.40 -3.33
CA PHE A 469 -23.84 5.55 -4.24
C PHE A 469 -23.46 5.15 -5.66
N HIS A 470 -22.39 4.35 -5.81
CA HIS A 470 -21.98 3.85 -7.12
C HIS A 470 -23.04 2.94 -7.74
N ALA A 471 -23.58 1.99 -6.96
CA ALA A 471 -24.63 1.10 -7.42
C ALA A 471 -25.92 1.86 -7.79
N LEU A 472 -26.30 2.89 -7.03
CA LEU A 472 -27.44 3.75 -7.32
C LEU A 472 -27.25 4.53 -8.62
N ASP A 473 -26.05 5.05 -8.87
CA ASP A 473 -25.72 5.75 -10.11
C ASP A 473 -25.81 4.81 -11.33
N ASP A 474 -25.37 3.55 -11.19
CA ASP A 474 -25.53 2.52 -12.22
C ASP A 474 -27.01 2.20 -12.49
N VAL A 475 -27.81 2.01 -11.44
CA VAL A 475 -29.26 1.77 -11.58
C VAL A 475 -29.96 2.95 -12.26
N ILE A 476 -29.67 4.19 -11.84
CA ILE A 476 -30.23 5.40 -12.45
C ILE A 476 -29.85 5.48 -13.93
N TYR A 477 -28.59 5.20 -14.27
CA TYR A 477 -28.11 5.19 -15.65
C TYR A 477 -28.85 4.16 -16.51
N HIS A 478 -28.99 2.92 -16.04
CA HIS A 478 -29.67 1.87 -16.78
C HIS A 478 -31.18 2.12 -16.90
N ILE A 479 -31.84 2.66 -15.88
CA ILE A 479 -33.24 3.08 -15.98
C ILE A 479 -33.37 4.17 -17.05
N LYS A 480 -32.49 5.18 -17.07
CA LYS A 480 -32.49 6.24 -18.10
C LYS A 480 -32.35 5.70 -19.52
N LEU A 481 -31.56 4.65 -19.72
CA LEU A 481 -31.43 3.98 -21.02
C LEU A 481 -32.59 3.06 -21.38
N SER A 482 -33.34 2.54 -20.40
CA SER A 482 -34.43 1.61 -20.68
C SER A 482 -35.60 2.28 -21.42
N ASP A 483 -36.01 1.73 -22.56
CA ASP A 483 -37.17 2.23 -23.31
C ASP A 483 -38.48 1.93 -22.58
N ASN A 484 -38.59 0.76 -21.95
CA ASN A 484 -39.77 0.29 -21.22
C ASN A 484 -39.40 -0.24 -19.83
N PHE A 485 -39.45 0.64 -18.82
CA PHE A 485 -39.25 0.29 -17.41
C PHE A 485 -40.57 -0.23 -16.81
N ASN A 486 -40.69 -1.55 -16.68
CA ASN A 486 -41.85 -2.23 -16.08
C ASN A 486 -41.44 -3.57 -15.45
N LYS A 487 -42.31 -4.16 -14.62
CA LYS A 487 -42.04 -5.41 -13.89
C LYS A 487 -41.63 -6.60 -14.77
N SER A 488 -42.17 -6.71 -15.99
CA SER A 488 -41.85 -7.82 -16.89
C SER A 488 -40.44 -7.75 -17.47
N ASN A 489 -39.77 -6.60 -17.40
CA ASN A 489 -38.45 -6.36 -17.98
C ASN A 489 -37.36 -6.14 -16.93
N LEU A 490 -37.62 -6.49 -15.67
CA LEU A 490 -36.63 -6.39 -14.60
C LEU A 490 -35.68 -7.58 -14.67
N SER A 491 -34.56 -7.37 -15.34
CA SER A 491 -33.47 -8.33 -15.42
C SER A 491 -32.14 -7.59 -15.45
N TRP A 492 -31.05 -8.32 -15.53
CA TRP A 492 -29.72 -7.75 -15.72
C TRP A 492 -29.71 -6.76 -16.91
N PRO A 493 -29.14 -5.55 -16.79
CA PRO A 493 -28.26 -5.03 -15.75
C PRO A 493 -28.96 -4.36 -14.54
N LEU A 494 -30.29 -4.30 -14.51
CA LEU A 494 -31.04 -3.65 -13.42
C LEU A 494 -31.04 -4.48 -12.14
N LEU A 495 -31.18 -5.81 -12.27
CA LEU A 495 -31.14 -6.75 -11.15
C LEU A 495 -29.87 -7.59 -11.20
N LYS A 496 -28.96 -7.37 -10.24
CA LYS A 496 -27.66 -8.05 -10.12
C LYS A 496 -27.67 -9.05 -8.96
N LEU A 497 -28.50 -10.09 -9.08
CA LEU A 497 -28.72 -11.11 -8.05
C LEU A 497 -27.69 -12.24 -8.10
N ASN A 498 -27.54 -12.98 -7.00
CA ASN A 498 -26.70 -14.18 -6.87
C ASN A 498 -25.21 -13.92 -7.11
N ARG A 499 -24.71 -12.77 -6.66
CA ARG A 499 -23.28 -12.46 -6.68
C ARG A 499 -22.52 -13.39 -5.73
N ILE A 500 -21.46 -14.02 -6.20
CA ILE A 500 -20.55 -14.83 -5.38
C ILE A 500 -19.67 -13.86 -4.57
N CYS A 501 -19.64 -14.01 -3.24
CA CYS A 501 -18.92 -13.13 -2.31
C CYS A 501 -18.31 -13.90 -1.14
N CYS A 502 -17.58 -13.17 -0.28
CA CYS A 502 -16.94 -13.65 0.96
C CYS A 502 -15.84 -14.71 0.74
N GLY A 503 -15.35 -14.85 -0.49
CA GLY A 503 -14.28 -15.75 -0.84
C GLY A 503 -12.89 -15.27 -0.43
N SER A 504 -11.89 -15.92 -1.02
CA SER A 504 -10.49 -15.54 -0.92
C SER A 504 -9.89 -15.39 -2.31
N VAL A 505 -8.94 -14.47 -2.44
CA VAL A 505 -8.28 -14.16 -3.70
C VAL A 505 -6.78 -14.44 -3.61
N LEU A 506 -6.24 -14.96 -4.71
CA LEU A 506 -4.82 -15.14 -4.96
C LEU A 506 -4.51 -14.57 -6.35
N ALA A 507 -3.45 -13.79 -6.49
CA ALA A 507 -3.06 -13.19 -7.76
C ALA A 507 -1.59 -13.46 -8.10
N SER A 508 -1.23 -13.32 -9.38
CA SER A 508 0.16 -13.36 -9.85
C SER A 508 1.02 -12.22 -9.32
N GLY A 509 0.41 -11.07 -9.08
CA GLY A 509 1.08 -9.90 -8.54
C GLY A 509 0.07 -8.86 -8.04
N GLU A 510 0.55 -7.94 -7.22
CA GLU A 510 -0.22 -6.80 -6.74
C GLU A 510 0.71 -5.62 -6.49
N GLU A 511 0.21 -4.40 -6.65
CA GLU A 511 0.92 -3.18 -6.28
C GLU A 511 0.53 -2.81 -4.85
N LEU A 512 1.49 -2.81 -3.92
CA LEU A 512 1.23 -2.41 -2.55
C LEU A 512 1.43 -0.90 -2.35
N PRO A 513 0.66 -0.27 -1.45
CA PRO A 513 -0.43 -0.86 -0.67
C PRO A 513 -1.82 -0.79 -1.34
N PHE A 514 -1.99 -0.08 -2.47
CA PHE A 514 -3.32 0.31 -2.98
C PHE A 514 -3.90 -0.61 -4.07
N GLY A 515 -3.02 -1.18 -4.91
CA GLY A 515 -3.37 -2.05 -6.02
C GLY A 515 -3.51 -3.52 -5.63
N ILE A 516 -4.02 -3.81 -4.43
CA ILE A 516 -4.16 -5.18 -3.91
C ILE A 516 -5.27 -5.95 -4.61
N ALA A 517 -5.15 -7.29 -4.63
CA ALA A 517 -6.10 -8.14 -5.36
C ALA A 517 -7.54 -8.05 -4.84
N THR A 518 -7.75 -7.72 -3.56
CA THR A 518 -9.09 -7.56 -2.97
C THR A 518 -9.83 -6.32 -3.46
N SER A 519 -9.11 -5.30 -3.94
CA SER A 519 -9.70 -4.08 -4.52
C SER A 519 -10.56 -4.39 -5.75
N ALA A 520 -10.33 -5.53 -6.42
CA ALA A 520 -11.20 -5.97 -7.50
C ALA A 520 -12.62 -6.38 -7.03
N PHE A 521 -12.87 -6.59 -5.73
CA PHE A 521 -14.13 -7.14 -5.23
C PHE A 521 -14.89 -6.22 -4.28
N ASP A 522 -14.33 -5.08 -3.89
CA ASP A 522 -14.89 -4.20 -2.85
C ASP A 522 -16.10 -3.36 -3.32
N GLY A 523 -16.45 -3.43 -4.62
CA GLY A 523 -17.61 -2.76 -5.20
C GLY A 523 -17.48 -1.24 -5.32
N THR A 524 -16.32 -0.64 -5.01
CA THR A 524 -16.09 0.80 -5.20
C THR A 524 -15.47 1.10 -6.57
N ARG A 525 -15.66 2.33 -7.05
CA ARG A 525 -15.01 2.85 -8.26
C ARG A 525 -13.66 3.50 -7.95
N MET A 526 -13.33 3.68 -6.67
CA MET A 526 -12.19 4.47 -6.22
C MET A 526 -10.91 3.65 -6.00
N SER A 527 -11.04 2.33 -5.85
CA SER A 527 -9.93 1.39 -5.79
C SER A 527 -9.79 0.62 -7.10
N LYS A 528 -8.68 -0.10 -7.25
CA LYS A 528 -8.43 -0.99 -8.38
C LYS A 528 -7.43 -2.07 -7.96
N TRP A 529 -7.50 -3.24 -8.57
CA TRP A 529 -6.38 -4.17 -8.55
C TRP A 529 -5.41 -3.78 -9.68
N GLU A 530 -4.12 -3.72 -9.35
CA GLU A 530 -3.07 -3.37 -10.30
C GLU A 530 -1.92 -4.36 -10.22
N GLU A 531 -1.48 -4.88 -11.36
CA GLU A 531 -0.34 -5.77 -11.46
C GLU A 531 0.78 -5.12 -12.28
N PRO A 532 1.94 -4.80 -11.66
CA PRO A 532 3.00 -4.00 -12.30
C PRO A 532 3.59 -4.58 -13.58
N ASN A 533 3.53 -5.91 -13.73
CA ASN A 533 4.08 -6.64 -14.87
C ASN A 533 3.01 -7.43 -15.64
N GLY A 534 1.73 -7.18 -15.34
CA GLY A 534 0.62 -8.01 -15.84
C GLY A 534 0.22 -7.76 -17.29
N ALA A 535 0.74 -6.73 -17.97
CA ALA A 535 0.32 -6.39 -19.33
C ALA A 535 0.57 -7.50 -20.37
N LYS A 536 1.59 -8.35 -20.12
CA LYS A 536 1.96 -9.49 -20.98
C LYS A 536 1.28 -10.79 -20.58
N GLY A 537 0.48 -10.77 -19.52
CA GLY A 537 -0.11 -11.95 -18.95
C GLY A 537 -0.12 -11.88 -17.42
N CYS A 538 -1.30 -11.89 -16.83
CA CYS A 538 -1.50 -12.04 -15.39
C CYS A 538 -2.70 -12.93 -15.09
N TRP A 539 -2.83 -13.33 -13.83
CA TRP A 539 -3.96 -14.12 -13.39
C TRP A 539 -4.43 -13.76 -11.99
N LEU A 540 -5.71 -13.98 -11.77
CA LEU A 540 -6.38 -13.85 -10.47
C LEU A 540 -7.26 -15.08 -10.25
N ILE A 541 -7.10 -15.71 -9.09
CA ILE A 541 -7.87 -16.85 -8.64
C ILE A 541 -8.77 -16.39 -7.50
N TYR A 542 -10.06 -16.58 -7.66
CA TYR A 542 -11.07 -16.40 -6.62
C TYR A 542 -11.56 -17.77 -6.15
N LYS A 543 -11.42 -18.05 -4.86
CA LYS A 543 -11.95 -19.24 -4.21
C LYS A 543 -13.14 -18.85 -3.34
N ALA A 544 -14.31 -19.39 -3.65
CA ALA A 544 -15.51 -19.15 -2.87
C ALA A 544 -15.38 -19.72 -1.45
N MET A 545 -16.15 -19.15 -0.51
CA MET A 545 -16.08 -19.53 0.90
C MET A 545 -16.61 -20.94 1.13
N GLY A 546 -15.88 -21.71 1.94
CA GLY A 546 -16.29 -23.06 2.36
C GLY A 546 -16.23 -24.10 1.23
N THR A 547 -17.18 -25.03 1.25
CA THR A 547 -17.26 -26.17 0.31
C THR A 547 -18.33 -25.98 -0.77
N HIS A 548 -18.98 -24.81 -0.81
CA HIS A 548 -20.02 -24.51 -1.80
C HIS A 548 -19.42 -24.45 -3.20
N VAL A 549 -20.07 -25.14 -4.13
CA VAL A 549 -19.76 -25.08 -5.56
C VAL A 549 -20.84 -24.28 -6.27
N TYR A 550 -20.43 -23.47 -7.23
CA TYR A 550 -21.29 -22.57 -7.97
C TYR A 550 -21.20 -22.88 -9.47
N GLU A 551 -22.33 -22.79 -10.15
CA GLU A 551 -22.37 -22.68 -11.61
C GLU A 551 -22.25 -21.20 -11.96
N LEU A 552 -21.11 -20.79 -12.53
CA LEU A 552 -20.91 -19.40 -12.94
C LEU A 552 -21.67 -19.12 -14.24
N CYS A 553 -22.69 -18.27 -14.18
CA CYS A 553 -23.55 -17.94 -15.32
C CYS A 553 -23.10 -16.69 -16.07
N SER A 554 -22.61 -15.70 -15.34
CA SER A 554 -22.12 -14.43 -15.89
C SER A 554 -21.10 -13.79 -14.97
N TYR A 555 -20.32 -12.86 -15.52
CA TYR A 555 -19.42 -12.01 -14.77
C TYR A 555 -19.41 -10.59 -15.34
N GLU A 556 -19.01 -9.63 -14.54
CA GLU A 556 -18.86 -8.23 -14.92
C GLU A 556 -17.45 -7.74 -14.59
N LEU A 557 -16.86 -7.00 -15.54
CA LEU A 557 -15.57 -6.34 -15.38
C LEU A 557 -15.76 -4.83 -15.50
N MET A 558 -15.06 -4.06 -14.66
CA MET A 558 -15.06 -2.60 -14.70
C MET A 558 -13.66 -2.05 -14.99
N SER A 559 -13.54 -1.12 -15.95
CA SER A 559 -12.29 -0.37 -16.17
C SER A 559 -11.96 0.51 -14.95
N ALA A 560 -10.69 0.72 -14.64
CA ALA A 560 -10.25 1.56 -13.51
C ALA A 560 -10.42 3.09 -13.75
N ASN A 561 -9.61 3.92 -13.07
CA ASN A 561 -9.75 5.39 -13.00
C ASN A 561 -8.82 6.20 -13.91
N ASP A 562 -7.56 5.79 -14.11
CA ASP A 562 -6.50 6.59 -14.79
C ASP A 562 -6.00 6.15 -16.20
N ALA A 563 -5.73 4.86 -16.47
CA ALA A 563 -4.96 4.44 -17.67
C ALA A 563 -5.64 3.42 -18.62
N PRO A 564 -6.39 3.84 -19.66
CA PRO A 564 -7.07 2.93 -20.62
C PRO A 564 -6.18 1.86 -21.27
N GLU A 565 -4.89 2.14 -21.46
CA GLU A 565 -3.93 1.23 -22.05
C GLU A 565 -3.62 0.00 -21.17
N ARG A 566 -3.95 0.06 -19.88
CA ARG A 566 -3.76 -1.04 -18.91
C ARG A 566 -5.01 -1.89 -18.73
N ASP A 567 -6.13 -1.49 -19.32
CA ASP A 567 -7.41 -2.19 -19.19
C ASP A 567 -7.37 -3.56 -19.92
N PRO A 568 -8.07 -4.59 -19.42
CA PRO A 568 -8.09 -5.93 -20.01
C PRO A 568 -8.62 -5.91 -21.45
N LYS A 569 -7.92 -6.60 -22.35
CA LYS A 569 -8.30 -6.76 -23.76
C LYS A 569 -8.70 -8.18 -24.11
N ASP A 570 -7.88 -9.13 -23.67
CA ASP A 570 -8.05 -10.56 -23.94
C ASP A 570 -7.95 -11.33 -22.60
N TRP A 571 -8.89 -12.23 -22.32
CA TRP A 571 -8.84 -13.06 -21.12
C TRP A 571 -9.60 -14.38 -21.25
N VAL A 572 -9.25 -15.31 -20.37
CA VAL A 572 -9.91 -16.61 -20.20
C VAL A 572 -10.43 -16.70 -18.78
N VAL A 573 -11.67 -17.16 -18.62
CA VAL A 573 -12.28 -17.49 -17.33
C VAL A 573 -12.33 -19.02 -17.21
N GLU A 574 -11.76 -19.55 -16.15
CA GLU A 574 -11.66 -20.98 -15.88
C GLU A 574 -12.28 -21.31 -14.52
N GLY A 575 -12.83 -22.51 -14.39
CA GLY A 575 -13.37 -23.05 -13.14
C GLY A 575 -12.63 -24.33 -12.75
N SER A 576 -12.53 -24.57 -11.46
CA SER A 576 -11.97 -25.78 -10.87
C SER A 576 -12.90 -26.31 -9.77
N ASP A 577 -13.12 -27.62 -9.79
CA ASP A 577 -13.89 -28.40 -8.83
C ASP A 577 -12.99 -29.23 -7.88
N ASP A 578 -11.67 -29.18 -8.06
CA ASP A 578 -10.66 -29.93 -7.31
C ASP A 578 -9.66 -29.02 -6.56
N GLY A 579 -10.08 -27.79 -6.27
CA GLY A 579 -9.28 -26.83 -5.51
C GLY A 579 -8.11 -26.21 -6.27
N GLY A 580 -8.14 -26.25 -7.61
CA GLY A 580 -7.15 -25.62 -8.50
C GLY A 580 -6.13 -26.59 -9.11
N SER A 581 -6.32 -27.90 -8.95
CA SER A 581 -5.43 -28.92 -9.53
C SER A 581 -5.68 -29.11 -11.02
N SER A 582 -6.94 -29.02 -11.45
CA SER A 582 -7.35 -29.00 -12.85
C SER A 582 -8.29 -27.83 -13.12
N TRP A 583 -8.28 -27.37 -14.37
CA TRP A 583 -9.00 -26.17 -14.79
C TRP A 583 -9.81 -26.45 -16.05
N ARG A 584 -11.07 -26.03 -16.05
CA ARG A 584 -11.95 -26.06 -17.21
C ARG A 584 -12.24 -24.64 -17.67
N VAL A 585 -12.02 -24.38 -18.97
CA VAL A 585 -12.37 -23.09 -19.59
C VAL A 585 -13.89 -22.92 -19.58
N LEU A 586 -14.36 -21.86 -18.94
CA LEU A 586 -15.77 -21.48 -18.85
C LEU A 586 -16.14 -20.45 -19.92
N ASP A 587 -15.26 -19.48 -20.14
CA ASP A 587 -15.44 -18.43 -21.13
C ASP A 587 -14.10 -17.87 -21.64
N GLU A 588 -14.13 -17.31 -22.84
CA GLU A 588 -13.00 -16.66 -23.48
C GLU A 588 -13.48 -15.38 -24.17
N GLN A 589 -12.80 -14.28 -23.91
CA GLN A 589 -13.06 -12.99 -24.52
C GLN A 589 -11.79 -12.46 -25.18
N THR A 590 -11.97 -11.86 -26.36
CA THR A 590 -10.88 -11.28 -27.13
C THR A 590 -11.29 -9.92 -27.70
N CYS A 591 -10.29 -9.07 -27.93
CA CYS A 591 -10.43 -7.75 -28.56
C CYS A 591 -11.47 -6.87 -27.87
N GLN A 592 -11.57 -6.96 -26.54
CA GLN A 592 -12.46 -6.13 -25.76
C GLN A 592 -11.86 -4.75 -25.54
N THR A 593 -12.71 -3.73 -25.60
CA THR A 593 -12.37 -2.34 -25.29
C THR A 593 -13.32 -1.79 -24.24
N PHE A 594 -12.83 -0.80 -23.49
CA PHE A 594 -13.59 0.04 -22.59
C PHE A 594 -13.48 1.49 -23.12
N ASP A 595 -14.60 2.04 -23.57
CA ASP A 595 -14.68 3.35 -24.22
C ASP A 595 -14.67 4.50 -23.21
N ASN A 596 -15.04 4.21 -21.95
CA ASN A 596 -15.08 5.18 -20.87
C ASN A 596 -14.45 4.60 -19.60
N ARG A 597 -14.03 5.46 -18.67
CA ARG A 597 -13.58 5.02 -17.34
C ARG A 597 -14.75 4.62 -16.47
N PHE A 598 -14.48 3.73 -15.51
CA PHE A 598 -15.51 3.09 -14.68
C PHE A 598 -16.61 2.38 -15.50
N GLN A 599 -16.35 2.06 -16.77
CA GLN A 599 -17.32 1.37 -17.60
C GLN A 599 -17.38 -0.10 -17.17
N ARG A 600 -18.59 -0.53 -16.77
CA ARG A 600 -18.92 -1.92 -16.50
C ARG A 600 -19.35 -2.62 -17.78
N LYS A 601 -18.77 -3.79 -18.04
CA LYS A 601 -19.17 -4.68 -19.13
C LYS A 601 -19.43 -6.06 -18.55
N ALA A 602 -20.58 -6.65 -18.85
CA ALA A 602 -20.86 -8.02 -18.46
C ALA A 602 -20.84 -8.98 -19.61
N TYR A 603 -20.54 -10.21 -19.25
CA TYR A 603 -20.27 -11.32 -20.13
C TYR A 603 -21.06 -12.51 -19.61
N LYS A 604 -21.82 -13.13 -20.51
CA LYS A 604 -22.48 -14.40 -20.23
C LYS A 604 -21.47 -15.52 -20.45
N VAL A 605 -21.32 -16.40 -19.46
CA VAL A 605 -20.39 -17.52 -19.54
C VAL A 605 -20.87 -18.49 -20.63
N LYS A 606 -19.95 -18.92 -21.50
CA LYS A 606 -20.27 -19.81 -22.63
C LYS A 606 -20.58 -21.23 -22.16
N LEU A 607 -19.75 -21.77 -21.26
CA LEU A 607 -19.97 -23.10 -20.70
C LEU A 607 -20.98 -23.06 -19.56
N GLN A 608 -22.08 -23.78 -19.71
CA GLN A 608 -23.11 -23.93 -18.68
C GLN A 608 -23.03 -25.34 -18.06
N GLY A 609 -23.55 -25.50 -16.84
CA GLY A 609 -23.66 -26.78 -16.13
C GLY A 609 -22.39 -27.25 -15.41
N PHE A 610 -21.31 -26.46 -15.40
CA PHE A 610 -20.10 -26.79 -14.66
C PHE A 610 -20.11 -26.14 -13.27
N LEU A 611 -20.01 -26.97 -12.23
CA LEU A 611 -19.96 -26.54 -10.84
C LEU A 611 -18.51 -26.45 -10.39
N ALA A 612 -18.11 -25.29 -9.87
CA ALA A 612 -16.77 -25.02 -9.39
C ALA A 612 -16.80 -24.23 -8.08
N ASN A 613 -15.80 -24.42 -7.22
CA ASN A 613 -15.60 -23.57 -6.03
C ASN A 613 -14.42 -22.61 -6.21
N VAL A 614 -13.63 -22.78 -7.27
CA VAL A 614 -12.49 -21.92 -7.59
C VAL A 614 -12.63 -21.42 -9.02
N PHE A 615 -12.48 -20.11 -9.22
CA PHE A 615 -12.54 -19.44 -10.52
C PHE A 615 -11.23 -18.72 -10.79
N ARG A 616 -10.67 -18.85 -11.99
CA ARG A 616 -9.44 -18.17 -12.40
C ARG A 616 -9.69 -17.32 -13.62
N PHE A 617 -9.34 -16.05 -13.52
CA PHE A 617 -9.15 -15.17 -14.67
C PHE A 617 -7.69 -15.24 -15.09
N ARG A 618 -7.44 -15.54 -16.36
CA ARG A 618 -6.14 -15.35 -17.00
C ARG A 618 -6.27 -14.20 -17.99
N PHE A 619 -5.77 -13.03 -17.62
CA PHE A 619 -5.70 -11.88 -18.51
C PHE A 619 -4.47 -12.05 -19.40
N LEU A 620 -4.69 -12.13 -20.70
CA LEU A 620 -3.66 -12.47 -21.68
C LEU A 620 -3.02 -11.23 -22.30
N ALA A 621 -3.78 -10.14 -22.39
CA ALA A 621 -3.31 -8.88 -22.97
C ALA A 621 -4.12 -7.69 -22.45
N VAL A 622 -3.50 -6.52 -22.53
CA VAL A 622 -4.11 -5.20 -22.27
C VAL A 622 -4.20 -4.37 -23.56
N ASN A 623 -4.97 -3.29 -23.54
CA ASN A 623 -5.19 -2.44 -24.72
C ASN A 623 -3.93 -1.75 -25.25
N GLY A 624 -2.97 -1.41 -24.38
CA GLY A 624 -1.71 -0.75 -24.73
C GLY A 624 -0.70 -1.62 -25.48
N GLY A 625 -0.99 -2.91 -25.67
CA GLY A 625 -0.12 -3.85 -26.35
C GLY A 625 1.26 -3.94 -25.70
N GLN A 626 2.31 -4.07 -26.51
CA GLN A 626 3.68 -4.28 -26.03
C GLN A 626 4.30 -3.07 -25.29
N ALA A 627 3.72 -1.87 -25.43
CA ALA A 627 4.21 -0.67 -24.78
C ALA A 627 3.77 -0.56 -23.31
N ALA A 628 2.69 -1.25 -22.92
CA ALA A 628 2.23 -1.31 -21.54
C ALA A 628 3.01 -2.39 -20.77
N SER A 629 3.42 -2.07 -19.54
CA SER A 629 3.97 -3.05 -18.58
C SER A 629 2.94 -3.50 -17.56
N ARG A 630 1.99 -2.62 -17.21
CA ARG A 630 1.06 -2.78 -16.09
C ARG A 630 -0.33 -3.22 -16.54
N PHE A 631 -0.99 -4.01 -15.71
CA PHE A 631 -2.40 -4.38 -15.83
C PHE A 631 -3.21 -3.68 -14.74
N GLN A 632 -4.46 -3.29 -15.02
CA GLN A 632 -5.37 -2.82 -13.99
C GLN A 632 -6.82 -3.23 -14.24
N ILE A 633 -7.59 -3.33 -13.17
CA ILE A 633 -9.04 -3.50 -13.24
C ILE A 633 -9.72 -2.88 -12.01
N GLY A 634 -10.84 -2.20 -12.24
CA GLY A 634 -11.61 -1.55 -11.17
C GLY A 634 -12.46 -2.52 -10.38
N SER A 635 -13.12 -3.48 -11.03
CA SER A 635 -13.87 -4.53 -10.33
C SER A 635 -14.08 -5.80 -11.14
N ILE A 636 -14.32 -6.90 -10.44
CA ILE A 636 -14.72 -8.22 -10.91
C ILE A 636 -15.92 -8.67 -10.07
N ASP A 637 -17.07 -8.86 -10.72
CA ASP A 637 -18.26 -9.40 -10.09
C ASP A 637 -18.64 -10.73 -10.75
N LEU A 638 -18.79 -11.79 -9.95
CA LEU A 638 -19.13 -13.14 -10.39
C LEU A 638 -20.57 -13.46 -10.02
N TYR A 639 -21.38 -13.97 -10.95
CA TYR A 639 -22.80 -14.27 -10.71
C TYR A 639 -23.11 -15.74 -10.97
N ALA A 640 -23.68 -16.39 -9.96
CA ALA A 640 -24.06 -17.79 -10.00
C ALA A 640 -25.49 -18.01 -10.52
N SER A 641 -25.75 -19.23 -10.98
CA SER A 641 -27.10 -19.74 -11.23
C SER A 641 -27.94 -19.68 -9.95
N SER A 642 -29.21 -19.32 -10.07
CA SER A 642 -30.18 -19.35 -8.96
C SER A 642 -30.45 -20.78 -8.44
N ASN A 643 -30.06 -21.81 -9.19
CA ASN A 643 -30.14 -23.20 -8.77
C ASN A 643 -28.89 -23.59 -7.95
N VAL A 644 -28.78 -23.10 -6.73
CA VAL A 644 -27.76 -23.60 -5.80
C VAL A 644 -28.17 -25.02 -5.40
N ASN A 645 -27.59 -26.03 -6.06
CA ASN A 645 -27.52 -27.36 -5.49
C ASN A 645 -26.63 -27.27 -4.25
N GLN A 646 -27.23 -26.96 -3.11
CA GLN A 646 -26.65 -27.23 -1.80
C GLN A 646 -26.45 -28.75 -1.74
N LYS A 647 -25.26 -29.23 -2.11
CA LYS A 647 -24.86 -30.57 -1.71
C LYS A 647 -24.54 -30.47 -0.21
N PRO A 648 -25.32 -31.13 0.67
CA PRO A 648 -24.95 -31.22 2.06
C PRO A 648 -23.70 -32.08 2.16
N VAL A 649 -22.73 -31.65 2.98
CA VAL A 649 -21.82 -32.55 3.67
C VAL A 649 -22.00 -32.33 5.16
#